data_AF-W4FLR9-F1
#
_entry.id   AF-W4FLR9-F1
#
_cell.length_a   1.000
_cell.length_b   1.000
_cell.length_c   1.000
_cell.angle_alpha   90.00
_cell.angle_beta   90.00
_cell.angle_gamma   90.00
#
_symmetry.space_group_name_H-M   'P 1'
#
loop_
_entity.id
_entity.type
_entity.pdbx_description
1 polymer ?
#
loop_
_entity_poly.entity_id
_entity_poly.type
_entity_poly.pdbx_seq_one_letter_code
_entity_poly.pdbx_strand_id
1 'polypeptide(L)'
;MVGDTAKPETRTVFVNNDVENERLRMQFKYTNNWVSTSKYTTYNFVPKTILEFFRVVANGYFLCISLLQVLTDWSPTNQYTTAGPLLIVLMVSMIKQALEDKKRHDADGIQNCRICHVLTTDGTIRDKQWQNVEVGDILFLKDKDEMPADVLILATSEEEGRCFVETCNLDGETNLKRRTACEPIAKRIGFRALNDPVIDEAKHKQSCVAFRGSVEYEQPNNRLYNFTGVVKAEALADATPIGPTNIILRGCSIRSCSYIFGVVLFAGRESKLMQNARATPSKQSNVYKAVNRCIMLIFLTQFTLCVISTVSFNAWVHHALKLHSWYLPFIRVEVSAFFTFLILYNNLVPISLYVSLDMVKVAQAKNISTDPEMCHEGFYAIARTSDLNEDLGQIEYIFSDKTGTLTQNIMEFRKCSIGGVIYGYGSTEIAKAVASLAKQNQPPTESTIASAVENGPGPVADLKDAQIFLDKTIHFDDPRLIAEAATSSSVNGGRIREFLTLLAVCHTVIPETNATTGVTTYRASSPDEEALVKAARCLGYKLVTPAPFVEVEVTHQGAVPTIAGYAILNVNEFNSTRKRMSVVVSAPNGRIVVYCKGADNVILPRCAPTANDGDLDEHLKAFASEGLRTLVLAKRDMTKADYEAWNKVYQAAATSLTNRANLLDAAAEALEVNMDIVGATAIEDKLQVGVPNTIHSLAQAGIKIWVLTGDKEETAVNIGHACRLLNDGMQLLYVNREDMTGLMEQLEYLYNMESIQKHYKSRTVAENIGIVCDGKSLVHFFPSKSLSADEKVVAKELRRKLLVVASVCKAMVACRVSPAQKADIVNLVRYNSRNKPITLAIGDGANDVNMIQSAHVGIGICGQEGVQAVNASDYAIAQFRYEYA
;
A
#
# COMPACT_ATOMS: atom_id res chain seq x y z
N MET A 1 44.06 12.60 12.94
CA MET A 1 43.34 13.32 11.87
C MET A 1 43.52 12.52 10.59
N VAL A 2 42.53 11.70 10.22
CA VAL A 2 42.48 11.02 8.92
C VAL A 2 41.44 11.79 8.12
N GLY A 3 41.84 12.35 6.99
CA GLY A 3 41.03 13.27 6.21
C GLY A 3 39.69 12.68 5.81
N ASP A 4 38.64 13.48 5.91
CA ASP A 4 37.36 13.26 5.25
C ASP A 4 37.61 13.24 3.73
N THR A 5 37.90 12.06 3.17
CA THR A 5 37.77 11.85 1.73
C THR A 5 36.31 11.99 1.37
N ALA A 6 35.99 12.97 0.53
CA ALA A 6 34.66 13.18 -0.02
C ALA A 6 34.07 11.84 -0.48
N LYS A 7 32.84 11.54 -0.05
CA LYS A 7 32.15 10.31 -0.48
C LYS A 7 32.11 10.29 -2.01
N PRO A 8 32.51 9.18 -2.66
CA PRO A 8 32.47 9.09 -4.12
C PRO A 8 31.02 9.24 -4.62
N GLU A 9 30.83 9.87 -5.77
CA GLU A 9 29.49 10.05 -6.37
C GLU A 9 28.83 8.70 -6.72
N THR A 10 29.63 7.67 -6.99
CA THR A 10 29.21 6.30 -7.33
C THR A 10 29.85 5.26 -6.42
N ARG A 11 29.26 4.06 -6.37
CA ARG A 11 29.80 2.88 -5.69
C ARG A 11 30.28 1.85 -6.68
N THR A 12 31.26 1.05 -6.25
CA THR A 12 31.80 -0.05 -7.06
C THR A 12 31.81 -1.33 -6.25
N VAL A 13 31.52 -2.45 -6.91
CA VAL A 13 31.63 -3.82 -6.39
C VAL A 13 32.24 -4.71 -7.46
N PHE A 14 33.16 -5.58 -7.08
CA PHE A 14 33.75 -6.57 -7.99
C PHE A 14 33.09 -7.93 -7.82
N VAL A 15 32.87 -8.63 -8.94
CA VAL A 15 32.35 -10.01 -8.95
C VAL A 15 33.53 -10.96 -8.81
N ASN A 16 33.49 -11.83 -7.78
CA ASN A 16 34.51 -12.82 -7.44
C ASN A 16 35.93 -12.25 -7.19
N ASN A 17 36.04 -11.04 -6.64
CA ASN A 17 37.32 -10.47 -6.19
C ASN A 17 37.21 -9.98 -4.75
N ASP A 18 37.42 -10.93 -3.81
CA ASP A 18 37.20 -10.70 -2.39
C ASP A 18 38.18 -9.67 -1.81
N VAL A 19 39.42 -9.63 -2.32
CA VAL A 19 40.48 -8.72 -1.85
C VAL A 19 40.15 -7.26 -2.16
N GLU A 20 39.76 -6.96 -3.40
CA GLU A 20 39.35 -5.61 -3.77
C GLU A 20 38.03 -5.20 -3.09
N ASN A 21 37.09 -6.13 -2.94
CA ASN A 21 35.86 -5.87 -2.20
C ASN A 21 36.13 -5.57 -0.72
N GLU A 22 37.06 -6.27 -0.07
CA GLU A 22 37.47 -5.99 1.31
C GLU A 22 38.12 -4.61 1.45
N ARG A 23 38.99 -4.26 0.50
CA ARG A 23 39.59 -2.92 0.42
C ARG A 23 38.53 -1.82 0.29
N LEU A 24 37.56 -1.99 -0.63
CA LEU A 24 36.48 -1.02 -0.85
C LEU A 24 35.58 -0.90 0.39
N ARG A 25 35.25 -2.01 1.04
CA ARG A 25 34.48 -2.03 2.29
C ARG A 25 35.17 -1.23 3.39
N MET A 26 36.48 -1.39 3.57
CA MET A 26 37.25 -0.63 4.56
C MET A 26 37.41 0.85 4.18
N GLN A 27 37.70 1.14 2.91
CA GLN A 27 37.96 2.50 2.42
C GLN A 27 36.70 3.38 2.44
N PHE A 28 35.57 2.83 2.00
CA PHE A 28 34.30 3.58 1.86
C PHE A 28 33.27 3.25 2.95
N LYS A 29 33.64 2.42 3.93
CA LYS A 29 32.82 2.04 5.11
C LYS A 29 31.42 1.54 4.72
N TYR A 30 31.35 0.55 3.83
CA TYR A 30 30.08 -0.12 3.50
C TYR A 30 29.47 -0.75 4.75
N THR A 31 28.13 -0.75 4.86
CA THR A 31 27.45 -1.29 6.04
C THR A 31 27.45 -2.82 6.04
N ASN A 32 27.46 -3.41 7.24
CA ASN A 32 27.19 -4.83 7.42
C ASN A 32 25.69 -5.14 7.19
N ASN A 33 25.35 -6.41 6.95
CA ASN A 33 23.96 -6.80 6.70
C ASN A 33 23.09 -6.96 7.96
N TRP A 34 23.63 -6.56 9.13
CA TRP A 34 22.93 -6.56 10.40
C TRP A 34 21.85 -5.48 10.42
N VAL A 35 20.62 -5.87 10.75
CA VAL A 35 19.46 -4.99 10.86
C VAL A 35 19.02 -4.90 12.32
N SER A 36 18.68 -3.70 12.76
CA SER A 36 18.14 -3.46 14.09
C SER A 36 17.06 -2.38 14.03
N THR A 37 15.89 -2.74 14.55
CA THR A 37 14.69 -1.91 14.69
C THR A 37 14.46 -1.49 16.15
N SER A 38 15.28 -1.97 17.08
CA SER A 38 15.24 -1.59 18.50
C SER A 38 15.52 -0.10 18.72
N LYS A 39 14.89 0.47 19.76
CA LYS A 39 15.08 1.89 20.11
C LYS A 39 16.31 2.08 20.99
N TYR A 40 16.59 1.09 21.84
CA TYR A 40 17.70 1.11 22.77
C TYR A 40 18.74 0.05 22.40
N THR A 41 19.96 0.31 22.85
CA THR A 41 21.06 -0.66 22.95
C THR A 41 21.29 -0.94 24.42
N THR A 42 21.93 -2.06 24.74
CA THR A 42 22.23 -2.47 26.13
C THR A 42 22.89 -1.36 26.96
N TYR A 43 23.80 -0.58 26.35
CA TYR A 43 24.49 0.52 27.03
C TYR A 43 23.68 1.82 27.10
N ASN A 44 22.88 2.14 26.07
CA ASN A 44 22.16 3.41 26.01
C ASN A 44 20.77 3.36 26.66
N PHE A 45 20.31 2.17 27.05
CA PHE A 45 19.00 1.94 27.65
C PHE A 45 18.77 2.83 28.89
N VAL A 46 19.59 2.66 29.92
CA VAL A 46 19.47 3.44 31.17
C VAL A 46 19.52 4.96 30.95
N PRO A 47 20.57 5.54 30.31
CA PRO A 47 20.66 6.99 30.16
C PRO A 47 19.55 7.57 29.26
N LYS A 48 19.13 6.86 28.21
CA LYS A 48 18.02 7.34 27.36
C LYS A 48 16.68 7.23 28.07
N THR A 49 16.41 6.14 28.79
CA THR A 49 15.14 5.97 29.52
C THR A 49 14.99 7.01 30.63
N ILE A 50 16.07 7.29 31.37
CA ILE A 50 16.07 8.37 32.38
C ILE A 50 15.81 9.72 31.73
N LEU A 51 16.48 10.02 30.61
CA LEU A 51 16.26 11.27 29.88
C LEU A 51 14.80 11.38 29.40
N GLU A 52 14.22 10.29 28.88
CA GLU A 52 12.83 10.26 28.44
C GLU A 52 11.83 10.41 29.59
N PHE A 53 12.12 9.79 30.74
CA PHE A 53 11.33 9.94 31.96
C PHE A 53 11.28 11.41 32.42
N PHE A 54 12.40 12.13 32.38
CA PHE A 54 12.48 13.54 32.77
C PHE A 54 12.09 14.55 31.68
N ARG A 55 11.76 14.11 30.46
CA ARG A 55 11.10 14.98 29.47
C ARG A 55 9.69 15.38 29.90
N VAL A 56 9.09 14.64 30.83
CA VAL A 56 7.79 14.97 31.43
C VAL A 56 8.01 16.02 32.53
N VAL A 57 7.38 17.19 32.39
CA VAL A 57 7.59 18.35 33.27
C VAL A 57 7.35 18.01 34.75
N ALA A 58 6.34 17.20 35.05
CA ALA A 58 6.03 16.80 36.43
C ALA A 58 7.15 15.98 37.08
N ASN A 59 7.79 15.08 36.32
CA ASN A 59 8.90 14.27 36.83
C ASN A 59 10.12 15.14 37.14
N GLY A 60 10.38 16.17 36.32
CA GLY A 60 11.38 17.19 36.61
C GLY A 60 11.08 17.97 37.89
N TYR A 61 9.82 18.36 38.10
CA TYR A 61 9.37 19.01 39.33
C TYR A 61 9.58 18.13 40.58
N PHE A 62 9.20 16.85 40.53
CA PHE A 62 9.42 15.93 41.65
C PHE A 62 10.90 15.67 41.94
N LEU A 63 11.76 15.69 40.93
CA LEU A 63 13.21 15.64 41.13
C LEU A 63 13.70 16.87 41.90
N CYS A 64 13.25 18.07 41.52
CA CYS A 64 13.59 19.30 42.24
C CYS A 64 13.12 19.26 43.70
N ILE A 65 11.88 18.84 43.96
CA ILE A 65 11.36 18.72 45.34
C ILE A 65 12.14 17.65 46.12
N SER A 66 12.46 16.51 45.51
CA SER A 66 13.25 15.46 46.16
C SER A 66 14.65 15.95 46.54
N LEU A 67 15.31 16.71 45.66
CA LEU A 67 16.60 17.33 45.96
C LEU A 67 16.49 18.34 47.10
N LEU A 68 15.45 19.19 47.11
CA LEU A 68 15.22 20.13 48.20
C LEU A 68 14.98 19.40 49.54
N GLN A 69 14.18 18.32 49.56
CA GLN A 69 13.92 17.55 50.77
C GLN A 69 15.14 16.81 51.32
N VAL A 70 16.04 16.33 50.45
CA VAL A 70 17.23 15.56 50.87
C VAL A 70 18.40 16.48 51.25
N LEU A 71 18.57 17.60 50.55
CA LEU A 71 19.71 18.50 50.73
C LEU A 71 19.47 19.60 51.78
N THR A 72 18.23 19.80 52.23
CA THR A 72 17.89 20.91 53.15
C THR A 72 17.05 20.44 54.32
N ASP A 73 17.21 21.11 55.47
CA ASP A 73 16.39 20.90 56.66
C ASP A 73 15.06 21.67 56.62
N TRP A 74 14.71 22.27 55.47
CA TRP A 74 13.49 23.08 55.30
C TRP A 74 12.21 22.23 55.16
N SER A 75 12.36 20.91 55.04
CA SER A 75 11.25 19.98 54.86
C SER A 75 10.52 19.70 56.18
N PRO A 76 9.19 19.92 56.25
CA PRO A 76 8.39 19.54 57.41
C PRO A 76 8.08 18.01 57.43
N THR A 77 8.41 17.32 56.34
CA THR A 77 8.19 15.89 56.11
C THR A 77 9.52 15.12 56.07
N ASN A 78 9.47 13.80 56.25
CA ASN A 78 10.67 12.95 56.15
C ASN A 78 11.35 13.09 54.76
N GLN A 79 12.68 13.12 54.75
CA GLN A 79 13.56 13.37 53.60
C GLN A 79 13.31 12.42 52.40
N TYR A 80 12.79 11.21 52.66
CA TYR A 80 12.56 10.20 51.62
C TYR A 80 11.11 10.14 51.08
N THR A 81 10.22 11.00 51.57
CA THR A 81 8.78 10.93 51.24
C THR A 81 8.46 11.16 49.77
N THR A 82 9.22 12.00 49.06
CA THR A 82 9.05 12.20 47.60
C THR A 82 10.02 11.35 46.79
N ALA A 83 11.27 11.20 47.27
CA ALA A 83 12.31 10.46 46.56
C ALA A 83 11.99 8.97 46.39
N GLY A 84 11.41 8.34 47.42
CA GLY A 84 11.02 6.92 47.38
C GLY A 84 9.98 6.62 46.29
N PRO A 85 8.80 7.27 46.30
CA PRO A 85 7.78 7.09 45.26
C PRO A 85 8.29 7.41 43.84
N LEU A 86 9.10 8.46 43.68
CA LEU A 86 9.69 8.82 42.39
C LEU A 86 10.60 7.70 41.84
N LEU A 87 11.43 7.09 42.70
CA LEU A 87 12.28 5.96 42.34
C LEU A 87 11.44 4.75 41.91
N ILE A 88 10.38 4.43 42.65
CA ILE A 88 9.49 3.30 42.30
C ILE A 88 8.84 3.54 40.94
N VAL A 89 8.33 4.74 40.70
CA VAL A 89 7.72 5.14 39.43
C VAL A 89 8.72 5.03 38.27
N LEU A 90 9.95 5.54 38.46
CA LEU A 90 11.02 5.39 37.47
C LEU A 90 11.31 3.92 37.16
N MET A 91 11.43 3.07 38.18
CA MET A 91 11.71 1.64 38.02
C MET A 91 10.61 0.92 37.25
N VAL A 92 9.33 1.21 37.55
CA VAL A 92 8.19 0.64 36.83
C VAL A 92 8.21 1.05 35.36
N SER A 93 8.47 2.33 35.06
CA SER A 93 8.60 2.81 33.68
C SER A 93 9.78 2.18 32.94
N MET A 94 10.92 1.99 33.60
CA MET A 94 12.07 1.28 33.04
C MET A 94 11.75 -0.18 32.71
N ILE A 95 11.08 -0.90 33.61
CA ILE A 95 10.71 -2.31 33.37
C ILE A 95 9.78 -2.42 32.16
N LYS A 96 8.77 -1.54 32.06
CA LYS A 96 7.87 -1.50 30.89
C LYS A 96 8.67 -1.35 29.59
N GLN A 97 9.53 -0.33 29.49
CA GLN A 97 10.32 -0.08 28.29
C GLN A 97 11.28 -1.23 27.96
N ALA A 98 11.85 -1.89 28.97
CA ALA A 98 12.72 -3.05 28.77
C ALA A 98 11.97 -4.23 28.13
N LEU A 99 10.74 -4.51 28.58
CA LEU A 99 9.92 -5.59 28.03
C LEU A 99 9.53 -5.31 26.57
N GLU A 100 9.16 -4.07 26.26
CA GLU A 100 8.80 -3.66 24.89
C GLU A 100 9.99 -3.73 23.93
N ASP A 101 11.16 -3.23 24.33
CA ASP A 101 12.34 -3.24 23.47
C ASP A 101 12.92 -4.65 23.30
N LYS A 102 12.83 -5.52 24.33
CA LYS A 102 13.24 -6.93 24.23
C LYS A 102 12.51 -7.67 23.11
N LYS A 103 11.20 -7.46 22.98
CA LYS A 103 10.40 -8.07 21.91
C LYS A 103 10.92 -7.67 20.52
N ARG A 104 11.43 -6.45 20.35
CA ARG A 104 12.04 -5.98 19.10
C ARG A 104 13.39 -6.63 18.83
N HIS A 105 14.23 -6.73 19.87
CA HIS A 105 15.52 -7.44 19.77
C HIS A 105 15.34 -8.92 19.41
N ASP A 106 14.35 -9.60 19.99
CA ASP A 106 14.07 -11.00 19.68
C ASP A 106 13.66 -11.17 18.21
N ALA A 107 12.82 -10.28 17.68
CA ALA A 107 12.41 -10.28 16.27
C ALA A 107 13.58 -9.99 15.31
N ASP A 108 14.38 -8.95 15.62
CA ASP A 108 15.59 -8.61 14.86
C ASP A 108 16.58 -9.80 14.87
N GLY A 109 16.73 -10.48 16.01
CA GLY A 109 17.59 -11.65 16.17
C GLY A 109 17.17 -12.81 15.27
N ILE A 110 15.87 -13.13 15.21
CA ILE A 110 15.34 -14.16 14.33
C ILE A 110 15.66 -13.84 12.86
N GLN A 111 15.47 -12.59 12.42
CA GLN A 111 15.74 -12.19 11.04
C GLN A 111 17.24 -12.24 10.70
N ASN A 112 18.09 -11.74 11.60
CA ASN A 112 19.55 -11.70 11.41
C ASN A 112 20.19 -13.10 11.39
N CYS A 113 19.59 -14.06 12.09
CA CYS A 113 20.06 -15.45 12.18
C CYS A 113 19.56 -16.35 11.03
N ARG A 114 18.72 -15.85 10.11
CA ARG A 114 18.30 -16.62 8.93
C ARG A 114 19.50 -17.03 8.09
N ILE A 115 19.41 -18.19 7.45
CA ILE A 115 20.49 -18.75 6.65
C ILE A 115 20.25 -18.42 5.18
N CYS A 116 21.32 -18.09 4.47
CA CYS A 116 21.34 -18.01 3.01
C CYS A 116 22.57 -18.74 2.47
N HIS A 117 22.49 -19.20 1.23
CA HIS A 117 23.55 -19.93 0.57
C HIS A 117 24.42 -18.98 -0.27
N VAL A 118 25.73 -18.99 -0.02
CA VAL A 118 26.73 -18.16 -0.71
C VAL A 118 27.65 -19.06 -1.53
N LEU A 119 27.88 -18.71 -2.78
CA LEU A 119 28.83 -19.38 -3.66
C LEU A 119 30.23 -18.81 -3.42
N THR A 120 31.16 -19.64 -2.95
CA THR A 120 32.55 -19.22 -2.76
C THR A 120 33.33 -19.28 -4.07
N THR A 121 34.47 -18.57 -4.10
CA THR A 121 35.43 -18.60 -5.21
C THR A 121 36.00 -19.99 -5.50
N ASP A 122 35.94 -20.92 -4.53
CA ASP A 122 36.30 -22.34 -4.68
C ASP A 122 35.21 -23.17 -5.39
N GLY A 123 34.05 -22.58 -5.72
CA GLY A 123 32.91 -23.25 -6.33
C GLY A 123 32.05 -24.08 -5.37
N THR A 124 32.26 -23.94 -4.06
CA THR A 124 31.43 -24.59 -3.03
C THR A 124 30.33 -23.66 -2.54
N ILE A 125 29.16 -24.22 -2.22
CA ILE A 125 28.10 -23.48 -1.54
C ILE A 125 28.34 -23.55 -0.03
N ARG A 126 28.36 -22.40 0.63
CA ARG A 126 28.45 -22.30 2.09
C ARG A 126 27.24 -21.58 2.65
N ASP A 127 26.80 -22.07 3.79
CA ASP A 127 25.70 -21.46 4.54
C ASP A 127 26.23 -20.28 5.35
N LYS A 128 25.65 -19.10 5.11
CA LYS A 128 26.00 -17.87 5.81
C LYS A 128 24.73 -17.34 6.49
N GLN A 129 24.86 -16.87 7.72
CA GLN A 129 23.77 -16.13 8.36
C GLN A 129 23.59 -14.79 7.69
N TRP A 130 22.36 -14.29 7.63
CA TRP A 130 22.02 -13.01 6.99
C TRP A 130 22.88 -11.87 7.51
N GLN A 131 23.10 -11.76 8.82
CA GLN A 131 23.95 -10.72 9.41
C GLN A 131 25.40 -10.72 8.90
N ASN A 132 25.89 -11.86 8.44
CA ASN A 132 27.26 -12.04 7.96
C ASN A 132 27.36 -11.89 6.45
N VAL A 133 26.27 -11.71 5.70
CA VAL A 133 26.31 -11.43 4.26
C VAL A 133 26.97 -10.07 4.01
N GLU A 134 27.85 -10.01 3.02
CA GLU A 134 28.63 -8.81 2.73
C GLU A 134 28.45 -8.37 1.28
N VAL A 135 28.70 -7.08 1.04
CA VAL A 135 28.65 -6.50 -0.30
C VAL A 135 29.72 -7.16 -1.18
N GLY A 136 29.32 -7.69 -2.35
CA GLY A 136 30.16 -8.47 -3.24
C GLY A 136 30.04 -9.99 -3.13
N ASP A 137 29.37 -10.51 -2.08
CA ASP A 137 29.07 -11.94 -1.98
C ASP A 137 28.16 -12.38 -3.14
N ILE A 138 28.41 -13.56 -3.70
CA ILE A 138 27.52 -14.19 -4.68
C ILE A 138 26.56 -15.13 -3.97
N LEU A 139 25.27 -14.82 -4.03
CA LEU A 139 24.22 -15.65 -3.46
C LEU A 139 23.75 -16.68 -4.47
N PHE A 140 23.52 -17.90 -3.98
CA PHE A 140 22.85 -18.97 -4.70
C PHE A 140 21.50 -19.22 -4.04
N LEU A 141 20.41 -18.75 -4.64
CA LEU A 141 19.09 -18.78 -4.00
C LEU A 141 18.14 -19.63 -4.83
N LYS A 142 17.34 -20.47 -4.16
CA LYS A 142 16.39 -21.39 -4.79
C LYS A 142 15.00 -20.78 -4.86
N ASP A 143 14.09 -21.48 -5.54
CA ASP A 143 12.67 -21.13 -5.52
C ASP A 143 12.18 -20.95 -4.07
N LYS A 144 11.40 -19.88 -3.84
CA LYS A 144 10.82 -19.50 -2.55
C LYS A 144 11.78 -18.91 -1.51
N ASP A 145 13.08 -18.87 -1.77
CA ASP A 145 14.02 -18.21 -0.87
C ASP A 145 13.80 -16.69 -0.85
N GLU A 146 14.00 -16.07 0.32
CA GLU A 146 13.90 -14.63 0.53
C GLU A 146 15.27 -13.95 0.42
N MET A 147 15.31 -12.78 -0.20
CA MET A 147 16.54 -12.02 -0.41
C MET A 147 17.06 -11.40 0.90
N PRO A 148 18.31 -11.68 1.31
CA PRO A 148 18.91 -11.09 2.51
C PRO A 148 19.35 -9.63 2.32
N ALA A 149 19.52 -9.18 1.08
CA ALA A 149 20.12 -7.91 0.69
C ALA A 149 19.61 -7.49 -0.71
N ASP A 150 19.99 -6.31 -1.21
CA ASP A 150 19.67 -5.92 -2.59
C ASP A 150 20.71 -6.52 -3.53
N VAL A 151 20.25 -7.29 -4.52
CA VAL A 151 21.06 -8.23 -5.31
C VAL A 151 20.87 -7.98 -6.81
N LEU A 152 21.98 -7.93 -7.56
CA LEU A 152 21.97 -7.92 -9.02
C LEU A 152 21.95 -9.36 -9.57
N ILE A 153 21.01 -9.66 -10.46
CA ILE A 153 20.90 -10.99 -11.08
C ILE A 153 22.01 -11.17 -12.12
N LEU A 154 22.88 -12.16 -11.89
CA LEU A 154 23.94 -12.53 -12.83
C LEU A 154 23.43 -13.55 -13.86
N ALA A 155 22.76 -14.60 -13.38
CA ALA A 155 22.19 -15.66 -14.21
C ALA A 155 21.04 -16.39 -13.48
N THR A 156 20.18 -17.07 -14.23
CA THR A 156 19.02 -17.82 -13.73
C THR A 156 18.98 -19.22 -14.36
N SER A 157 18.30 -20.17 -13.72
CA SER A 157 18.04 -21.49 -14.30
C SER A 157 17.10 -21.47 -15.52
N GLU A 158 16.24 -20.46 -15.60
CA GLU A 158 15.16 -20.39 -16.59
C GLU A 158 15.58 -19.79 -17.94
N GLU A 159 14.73 -20.01 -18.94
CA GLU A 159 14.86 -19.47 -20.29
C GLU A 159 14.85 -17.93 -20.31
N GLU A 160 15.59 -17.35 -21.24
CA GLU A 160 15.75 -15.89 -21.40
C GLU A 160 16.33 -15.16 -20.18
N GLY A 161 16.88 -15.87 -19.20
CA GLY A 161 17.38 -15.24 -17.97
C GLY A 161 16.26 -14.71 -17.07
N ARG A 162 15.01 -15.15 -17.24
CA ARG A 162 13.85 -14.61 -16.51
C ARG A 162 13.71 -15.21 -15.12
N CYS A 163 13.28 -14.42 -14.15
CA CYS A 163 12.76 -14.91 -12.88
C CYS A 163 11.58 -14.06 -12.41
N PHE A 164 10.78 -14.59 -11.51
CA PHE A 164 9.68 -13.86 -10.90
C PHE A 164 10.00 -13.61 -9.43
N VAL A 165 9.60 -12.44 -8.96
CA VAL A 165 9.79 -12.05 -7.56
C VAL A 165 8.47 -11.60 -6.99
N GLU A 166 8.17 -12.11 -5.80
CA GLU A 166 7.06 -11.67 -4.98
C GLU A 166 7.54 -10.51 -4.10
N THR A 167 6.85 -9.37 -4.17
CA THR A 167 7.24 -8.14 -3.46
C THR A 167 6.36 -7.83 -2.25
N CYS A 168 5.65 -8.84 -1.72
CA CYS A 168 4.73 -8.72 -0.58
C CYS A 168 5.36 -8.18 0.71
N ASN A 169 6.69 -8.27 0.86
CA ASN A 169 7.40 -7.68 2.00
C ASN A 169 7.87 -6.23 1.76
N LEU A 170 7.86 -5.74 0.50
CA LEU A 170 8.52 -4.50 0.05
C LEU A 170 7.59 -3.36 -0.37
N ASP A 171 6.59 -3.67 -1.18
CA ASP A 171 5.45 -2.79 -1.52
C ASP A 171 4.12 -3.42 -1.13
N GLY A 172 4.15 -4.72 -0.86
CA GLY A 172 3.04 -5.46 -0.31
C GLY A 172 2.21 -6.18 -1.36
N GLU A 173 2.41 -5.85 -2.62
CA GLU A 173 1.76 -6.52 -3.74
C GLU A 173 2.10 -8.03 -3.76
N THR A 174 1.07 -8.89 -3.87
CA THR A 174 1.20 -10.34 -4.10
C THR A 174 1.47 -10.71 -5.55
N ASN A 175 1.38 -9.73 -6.45
CA ASN A 175 1.62 -9.93 -7.87
C ASN A 175 3.08 -10.27 -8.13
N LEU A 176 3.29 -11.21 -9.05
CA LEU A 176 4.64 -11.59 -9.45
C LEU A 176 5.22 -10.53 -10.39
N LYS A 177 6.37 -9.99 -10.01
CA LYS A 177 7.11 -9.05 -10.87
C LYS A 177 8.18 -9.81 -11.63
N ARG A 178 8.15 -9.70 -12.95
CA ARG A 178 9.19 -10.24 -13.82
C ARG A 178 10.50 -9.47 -13.60
N ARG A 179 11.59 -10.20 -13.38
CA ARG A 179 12.97 -9.70 -13.38
C ARG A 179 13.77 -10.50 -14.40
N THR A 180 14.83 -9.90 -14.92
CA THR A 180 15.64 -10.49 -15.98
C THR A 180 17.11 -10.33 -15.65
N ALA A 181 17.87 -11.42 -15.74
CA ALA A 181 19.32 -11.37 -15.77
C ALA A 181 19.80 -10.48 -16.93
N CYS A 182 20.91 -9.80 -16.72
CA CYS A 182 21.50 -8.98 -17.77
C CYS A 182 22.02 -9.89 -18.90
N GLU A 183 21.41 -9.84 -20.08
CA GLU A 183 21.65 -10.80 -21.17
C GLU A 183 23.14 -10.98 -21.55
N PRO A 184 23.97 -9.92 -21.70
CA PRO A 184 25.38 -10.08 -22.00
C PRO A 184 26.17 -10.84 -20.92
N ILE A 185 25.77 -10.70 -19.66
CA ILE A 185 26.39 -11.39 -18.51
C ILE A 185 25.89 -12.85 -18.48
N ALA A 186 24.58 -13.03 -18.58
CA ALA A 186 23.96 -14.34 -18.59
C ALA A 186 24.51 -15.21 -19.71
N LYS A 187 24.75 -14.67 -20.92
CA LYS A 187 25.35 -15.41 -22.04
C LYS A 187 26.74 -15.97 -21.75
N ARG A 188 27.50 -15.36 -20.84
CA ARG A 188 28.83 -15.83 -20.44
C ARG A 188 28.79 -16.87 -19.32
N ILE A 189 27.82 -16.75 -18.41
CA ILE A 189 27.68 -17.64 -17.25
C ILE A 189 26.86 -18.89 -17.62
N GLY A 190 25.84 -18.73 -18.46
CA GLY A 190 24.90 -19.77 -18.87
C GLY A 190 23.54 -19.16 -19.20
N PHE A 191 23.35 -18.76 -20.46
CA PHE A 191 22.06 -18.27 -20.95
C PHE A 191 21.35 -19.37 -21.69
N ARG A 192 20.13 -19.67 -21.26
CA ARG A 192 19.26 -20.64 -21.90
C ARG A 192 18.36 -19.90 -22.88
N ALA A 193 18.54 -20.12 -24.19
CA ALA A 193 17.61 -19.59 -25.17
C ALA A 193 16.29 -20.36 -25.16
N LEU A 194 15.28 -19.84 -25.84
CA LEU A 194 13.97 -20.47 -25.95
C LEU A 194 14.11 -21.90 -26.50
N ASN A 195 13.54 -22.90 -25.81
CA ASN A 195 13.60 -24.33 -26.14
C ASN A 195 14.97 -25.03 -25.97
N ASP A 196 15.99 -24.37 -25.42
CA ASP A 196 17.26 -25.03 -25.11
C ASP A 196 17.08 -26.05 -23.96
N PRO A 197 17.87 -27.14 -23.89
CA PRO A 197 17.85 -28.07 -22.77
C PRO A 197 18.28 -27.41 -21.46
N VAL A 198 17.81 -27.95 -20.33
CA VAL A 198 18.14 -27.46 -18.99
C VAL A 198 19.66 -27.52 -18.77
N ILE A 199 20.24 -26.41 -18.31
CA ILE A 199 21.68 -26.31 -18.03
C ILE A 199 21.98 -27.13 -16.77
N ASP A 200 23.03 -27.94 -16.82
CA ASP A 200 23.55 -28.66 -15.66
C ASP A 200 24.03 -27.67 -14.58
N GLU A 201 23.46 -27.79 -13.38
CA GLU A 201 23.72 -26.92 -12.23
C GLU A 201 25.22 -26.87 -11.89
N ALA A 202 25.94 -27.99 -12.00
CA ALA A 202 27.37 -28.05 -11.71
C ALA A 202 28.21 -27.20 -12.68
N LYS A 203 27.88 -27.27 -13.98
CA LYS A 203 28.53 -26.45 -15.01
C LYS A 203 28.19 -24.97 -14.85
N HIS A 204 26.93 -24.68 -14.54
CA HIS A 204 26.47 -23.32 -14.32
C HIS A 204 27.23 -22.65 -13.15
N LYS A 205 27.44 -23.38 -12.05
CA LYS A 205 28.27 -22.91 -10.92
C LYS A 205 29.71 -22.60 -11.34
N GLN A 206 30.35 -23.50 -12.07
CA GLN A 206 31.73 -23.31 -12.52
C GLN A 206 31.88 -22.07 -13.41
N SER A 207 30.95 -21.85 -14.35
CA SER A 207 30.94 -20.66 -15.20
C SER A 207 30.72 -19.37 -14.41
N CYS A 208 29.87 -19.40 -13.37
CA CYS A 208 29.64 -18.25 -12.49
C CYS A 208 30.91 -17.91 -11.68
N VAL A 209 31.64 -18.92 -11.22
CA VAL A 209 32.93 -18.75 -10.53
C VAL A 209 34.03 -18.23 -11.46
N ALA A 210 34.00 -18.61 -12.74
CA ALA A 210 34.99 -18.13 -13.71
C ALA A 210 34.77 -16.65 -14.11
N PHE A 211 33.54 -16.14 -13.99
CA PHE A 211 33.23 -14.77 -14.35
C PHE A 211 33.91 -13.75 -13.41
N ARG A 212 34.50 -12.72 -13.99
CA ARG A 212 35.12 -11.58 -13.28
C ARG A 212 34.64 -10.29 -13.93
N GLY A 213 34.26 -9.32 -13.12
CA GLY A 213 33.78 -8.02 -13.57
C GLY A 213 33.64 -7.03 -12.42
N SER A 214 33.33 -5.79 -12.76
CA SER A 214 33.04 -4.71 -11.81
C SER A 214 31.67 -4.13 -12.11
N VAL A 215 30.94 -3.78 -11.07
CA VAL A 215 29.62 -3.15 -11.12
C VAL A 215 29.76 -1.78 -10.49
N GLU A 216 29.54 -0.73 -11.28
CA GLU A 216 29.51 0.65 -10.84
C GLU A 216 28.05 1.13 -10.78
N TYR A 217 27.61 1.70 -9.66
CA TYR A 217 26.21 2.02 -9.44
C TYR A 217 26.00 3.23 -8.52
N GLU A 218 24.76 3.72 -8.47
CA GLU A 218 24.38 4.87 -7.66
C GLU A 218 24.53 4.67 -6.14
N GLN A 219 24.54 5.77 -5.38
CA GLN A 219 24.49 5.72 -3.92
C GLN A 219 23.13 5.21 -3.40
N PRO A 220 23.08 4.62 -2.19
CA PRO A 220 21.84 4.17 -1.56
C PRO A 220 20.80 5.29 -1.52
N ASN A 221 19.61 4.99 -2.01
CA ASN A 221 18.47 5.90 -2.01
C ASN A 221 17.20 5.15 -1.60
N ASN A 222 16.14 5.90 -1.29
CA ASN A 222 14.85 5.35 -0.87
C ASN A 222 13.87 5.13 -2.03
N ARG A 223 14.31 5.24 -3.29
CA ARG A 223 13.43 5.07 -4.46
C ARG A 223 13.42 3.61 -4.90
N LEU A 224 12.37 2.87 -4.57
CA LEU A 224 12.26 1.43 -4.86
C LEU A 224 12.42 1.10 -6.36
N TYR A 225 11.76 1.86 -7.24
CA TYR A 225 11.70 1.56 -8.68
C TYR A 225 12.81 2.19 -9.54
N ASN A 226 13.65 3.04 -8.95
CA ASN A 226 14.75 3.67 -9.69
C ASN A 226 16.05 2.98 -9.35
N PHE A 227 16.76 2.45 -10.34
CA PHE A 227 18.13 2.01 -10.16
C PHE A 227 18.92 2.27 -11.42
N THR A 228 20.12 2.81 -11.26
CA THR A 228 21.06 3.04 -12.36
C THR A 228 22.45 2.52 -11.99
N GLY A 229 22.99 1.68 -12.86
CA GLY A 229 24.38 1.25 -12.78
C GLY A 229 24.88 0.73 -14.12
N VAL A 230 26.14 0.32 -14.14
CA VAL A 230 26.84 -0.19 -15.30
C VAL A 230 27.75 -1.34 -14.86
N VAL A 231 27.74 -2.43 -15.62
CA VAL A 231 28.67 -3.55 -15.44
C VAL A 231 29.78 -3.46 -16.48
N LYS A 232 31.03 -3.54 -16.01
CA LYS A 232 32.25 -3.55 -16.82
C LYS A 232 32.99 -4.87 -16.55
N ALA A 233 33.18 -5.70 -17.57
CA ALA A 233 33.97 -6.93 -17.46
C ALA A 233 34.97 -6.97 -18.62
N GLU A 234 36.17 -7.50 -18.41
CA GLU A 234 37.16 -7.65 -19.50
C GLU A 234 36.65 -8.54 -20.65
N ALA A 235 35.73 -9.45 -20.33
CA ALA A 235 35.07 -10.33 -21.31
C ALA A 235 33.93 -9.65 -22.10
N LEU A 236 33.58 -8.40 -21.76
CA LEU A 236 32.57 -7.58 -22.45
C LEU A 236 33.30 -6.45 -23.19
N ALA A 237 33.03 -6.29 -24.49
CA ALA A 237 33.64 -5.23 -25.29
C ALA A 237 33.18 -3.82 -24.84
N ASP A 238 31.92 -3.71 -24.41
CA ASP A 238 31.30 -2.46 -23.97
C ASP A 238 30.69 -2.61 -22.57
N ALA A 239 30.61 -1.47 -21.86
CA ALA A 239 29.98 -1.40 -20.54
C ALA A 239 28.46 -1.58 -20.67
N THR A 240 27.89 -2.53 -19.93
CA THR A 240 26.48 -2.89 -20.06
C THR A 240 25.63 -2.15 -19.00
N PRO A 241 24.59 -1.40 -19.38
CA PRO A 241 23.74 -0.71 -18.42
C PRO A 241 22.87 -1.72 -17.65
N ILE A 242 22.71 -1.46 -16.35
CA ILE A 242 21.79 -2.21 -15.48
C ILE A 242 20.73 -1.27 -14.93
N GLY A 243 19.49 -1.75 -14.94
CA GLY A 243 18.31 -1.01 -14.50
C GLY A 243 17.58 -1.72 -13.36
N PRO A 244 16.39 -1.20 -12.98
CA PRO A 244 15.60 -1.80 -11.91
C PRO A 244 15.16 -3.24 -12.24
N THR A 245 14.91 -3.59 -13.51
CA THR A 245 14.49 -4.94 -13.92
C THR A 245 15.55 -6.02 -13.67
N ASN A 246 16.82 -5.64 -13.47
CA ASN A 246 17.92 -6.56 -13.24
C ASN A 246 18.21 -6.83 -11.75
N ILE A 247 17.54 -6.13 -10.84
CA ILE A 247 17.80 -6.20 -9.39
C ILE A 247 16.61 -6.77 -8.64
N ILE A 248 16.92 -7.54 -7.61
CA ILE A 248 15.97 -8.03 -6.63
C ILE A 248 16.30 -7.37 -5.29
N LEU A 249 15.29 -6.83 -4.62
CA LEU A 249 15.45 -6.08 -3.38
C LEU A 249 15.33 -7.00 -2.16
N ARG A 250 15.96 -6.60 -1.04
CA ARG A 250 15.84 -7.28 0.25
C ARG A 250 14.38 -7.46 0.64
N GLY A 251 14.00 -8.67 1.05
CA GLY A 251 12.62 -9.03 1.41
C GLY A 251 11.78 -9.59 0.26
N CYS A 252 12.21 -9.47 -1.00
CA CYS A 252 11.55 -10.20 -2.10
C CYS A 252 11.76 -11.71 -1.93
N SER A 253 10.76 -12.51 -2.30
CA SER A 253 10.90 -13.96 -2.45
C SER A 253 10.97 -14.34 -3.92
N ILE A 254 11.83 -15.30 -4.29
CA ILE A 254 11.89 -15.82 -5.65
C ILE A 254 10.69 -16.74 -5.90
N ARG A 255 10.12 -16.67 -7.11
CA ARG A 255 9.04 -17.53 -7.58
C ARG A 255 9.32 -18.04 -8.99
N SER A 256 8.82 -19.24 -9.26
CA SER A 256 8.79 -19.88 -10.59
C SER A 256 10.19 -19.93 -11.24
N CYS A 257 11.23 -20.13 -10.44
CA CYS A 257 12.61 -20.25 -10.89
C CYS A 257 13.37 -21.21 -9.97
N SER A 258 13.99 -22.25 -10.56
CA SER A 258 14.66 -23.30 -9.77
C SER A 258 15.80 -22.75 -8.91
N TYR A 259 16.64 -21.89 -9.49
CA TYR A 259 17.70 -21.17 -8.78
C TYR A 259 18.18 -19.92 -9.53
N ILE A 260 18.75 -18.98 -8.79
CA ILE A 260 19.42 -17.80 -9.32
C ILE A 260 20.83 -17.63 -8.73
N PHE A 261 21.70 -17.00 -9.51
CA PHE A 261 22.96 -16.43 -9.04
C PHE A 261 22.86 -14.91 -9.02
N GLY A 262 23.21 -14.29 -7.90
CA GLY A 262 23.20 -12.84 -7.81
C GLY A 262 24.27 -12.28 -6.89
N VAL A 263 24.79 -11.11 -7.23
CA VAL A 263 25.81 -10.41 -6.43
C VAL A 263 25.18 -9.35 -5.54
N VAL A 264 25.58 -9.31 -4.26
CA VAL A 264 25.08 -8.33 -3.28
C VAL A 264 25.61 -6.93 -3.58
N LEU A 265 24.71 -5.97 -3.76
CA LEU A 265 25.03 -4.56 -3.97
C LEU A 265 24.86 -3.72 -2.70
N PHE A 266 23.68 -3.75 -2.08
CA PHE A 266 23.40 -3.02 -0.83
C PHE A 266 23.06 -3.98 0.30
N ALA A 267 23.74 -3.84 1.43
CA ALA A 267 23.56 -4.68 2.61
C ALA A 267 23.05 -3.87 3.81
N GLY A 268 22.20 -4.49 4.63
CA GLY A 268 21.74 -3.97 5.92
C GLY A 268 21.02 -2.64 5.79
N ARG A 269 21.49 -1.62 6.51
CA ARG A 269 20.88 -0.28 6.55
C ARG A 269 20.85 0.42 5.19
N GLU A 270 21.72 0.03 4.26
CA GLU A 270 21.79 0.63 2.92
C GLU A 270 20.82 0.00 1.93
N SER A 271 20.23 -1.16 2.27
CA SER A 271 19.18 -1.75 1.43
C SER A 271 17.99 -0.80 1.29
N LYS A 272 17.35 -0.80 0.12
CA LYS A 272 16.23 0.11 -0.16
C LYS A 272 15.06 -0.08 0.78
N LEU A 273 14.81 -1.31 1.22
CA LEU A 273 13.81 -1.61 2.25
C LEU A 273 14.11 -0.84 3.54
N MET A 274 15.36 -0.84 3.98
CA MET A 274 15.76 -0.18 5.24
C MET A 274 15.89 1.33 5.14
N GLN A 275 16.22 1.85 3.96
CA GLN A 275 16.15 3.29 3.67
C GLN A 275 14.70 3.82 3.68
N ASN A 276 13.72 2.95 3.41
CA ASN A 276 12.29 3.27 3.49
C ASN A 276 11.68 3.04 4.87
N ALA A 277 12.34 2.27 5.74
CA ALA A 277 11.96 2.12 7.14
C ALA A 277 12.23 3.42 7.92
N ARG A 278 11.32 4.39 7.80
CA ARG A 278 11.36 5.60 8.63
C ARG A 278 10.99 5.24 10.06
N ALA A 279 11.67 5.87 11.01
CA ALA A 279 11.21 5.86 12.39
C ALA A 279 9.80 6.44 12.44
N THR A 280 8.82 5.64 12.89
CA THR A 280 7.44 6.09 13.06
C THR A 280 7.44 7.32 13.96
N PRO A 281 6.81 8.44 13.55
CA PRO A 281 6.75 9.63 14.38
C PRO A 281 6.09 9.28 15.72
N SER A 282 6.66 9.74 16.83
CA SER A 282 6.03 9.56 18.14
C SER A 282 4.77 10.43 18.19
N LYS A 283 3.61 9.79 18.14
CA LYS A 283 2.31 10.43 18.28
C LYS A 283 1.98 10.53 19.77
N GLN A 284 1.42 11.66 20.18
CA GLN A 284 0.98 11.90 21.57
C GLN A 284 -0.51 12.18 21.58
N SER A 285 -1.23 11.52 22.48
CA SER A 285 -2.68 11.66 22.59
C SER A 285 -3.11 13.06 23.01
N ASN A 286 -4.36 13.40 22.71
CA ASN A 286 -4.91 14.69 23.09
C ASN A 286 -5.14 14.79 24.60
N VAL A 287 -5.50 13.67 25.24
CA VAL A 287 -5.64 13.57 26.71
C VAL A 287 -4.32 13.88 27.39
N TYR A 288 -3.19 13.39 26.88
CA TYR A 288 -1.87 13.70 27.43
C TYR A 288 -1.57 15.21 27.39
N LYS A 289 -1.95 15.90 26.31
CA LYS A 289 -1.81 17.37 26.20
C LYS A 289 -2.73 18.11 27.18
N ALA A 290 -3.95 17.60 27.39
CA ALA A 290 -4.88 18.17 28.37
C ALA A 290 -4.35 18.00 29.80
N VAL A 291 -3.83 16.82 30.15
CA VAL A 291 -3.20 16.54 31.46
C VAL A 291 -2.03 17.49 31.71
N ASN A 292 -1.16 17.70 30.71
CA ASN A 292 -0.07 18.69 30.83
C ASN A 292 -0.58 20.11 31.10
N ARG A 293 -1.67 20.53 30.46
CA ARG A 293 -2.29 21.85 30.71
C ARG A 293 -2.86 21.94 32.13
N CYS A 294 -3.53 20.89 32.60
CA CYS A 294 -4.04 20.82 33.97
C CYS A 294 -2.90 20.89 35.00
N ILE A 295 -1.79 20.17 34.78
CA ILE A 295 -0.62 20.21 35.66
C ILE A 295 0.00 21.61 35.73
N MET A 296 0.11 22.31 34.59
CA MET A 296 0.59 23.70 34.60
C MET A 296 -0.33 24.63 35.41
N LEU A 297 -1.65 24.44 35.35
CA LEU A 297 -2.62 25.17 36.18
C LEU A 297 -2.47 24.83 37.67
N ILE A 298 -2.25 23.56 38.00
CA ILE A 298 -1.99 23.11 39.38
C ILE A 298 -0.69 23.74 39.89
N PHE A 299 0.39 23.77 39.10
CA PHE A 299 1.64 24.44 39.49
C PHE A 299 1.45 25.93 39.72
N LEU A 300 0.69 26.63 38.88
CA LEU A 300 0.37 28.03 39.08
C LEU A 300 -0.40 28.24 40.40
N THR A 301 -1.41 27.40 40.65
CA THR A 301 -2.21 27.46 41.87
C THR A 301 -1.36 27.17 43.11
N GLN A 302 -0.52 26.13 43.06
CA GLN A 302 0.41 25.78 44.13
C GLN A 302 1.36 26.94 44.42
N PHE A 303 1.95 27.56 43.39
CA PHE A 303 2.84 28.70 43.55
C PHE A 303 2.11 29.87 44.25
N THR A 304 0.89 30.20 43.81
CA THR A 304 0.10 31.27 44.45
C THR A 304 -0.22 30.98 45.91
N LEU A 305 -0.59 29.74 46.25
CA LEU A 305 -0.82 29.32 47.63
C LEU A 305 0.46 29.43 48.47
N CYS A 306 1.61 29.03 47.93
CA CYS A 306 2.90 29.16 48.63
C CYS A 306 3.22 30.63 48.94
N VAL A 307 3.00 31.54 47.98
CA VAL A 307 3.21 32.98 48.18
C VAL A 307 2.27 33.53 49.25
N ILE A 308 0.96 33.23 49.17
CA ILE A 308 -0.03 33.70 50.15
C ILE A 308 0.30 33.17 51.56
N SER A 309 0.61 31.88 51.69
CA SER A 309 0.97 31.27 52.97
C SER A 309 2.27 31.85 53.53
N THR A 310 3.27 32.13 52.69
CA THR A 310 4.53 32.75 53.12
C THR A 310 4.32 34.17 53.62
N VAL A 311 3.55 34.99 52.88
CA VAL A 311 3.23 36.36 53.29
C VAL A 311 2.42 36.36 54.58
N SER A 312 1.41 35.48 54.68
CA SER A 312 0.55 35.36 55.86
C SER A 312 1.35 34.89 57.08
N PHE A 313 2.25 33.90 56.90
CA PHE A 313 3.14 33.42 57.95
C PHE A 313 4.07 34.54 58.43
N ASN A 314 4.74 35.24 57.52
CA ASN A 314 5.66 36.32 57.89
C ASN A 314 4.93 37.51 58.54
N ALA A 315 3.73 37.85 58.08
CA ALA A 315 2.89 38.87 58.70
C ALA A 315 2.45 38.46 60.12
N TRP A 316 2.03 37.21 60.30
CA TRP A 316 1.68 36.67 61.61
C TRP A 316 2.88 36.62 62.56
N VAL A 317 4.04 36.13 62.10
CA VAL A 317 5.28 36.08 62.88
C VAL A 317 5.69 37.49 63.31
N HIS A 318 5.65 38.47 62.41
CA HIS A 318 5.96 39.87 62.74
C HIS A 318 5.00 40.47 63.78
N HIS A 319 3.70 40.15 63.71
CA HIS A 319 2.71 40.58 64.69
C HIS A 319 2.85 39.85 66.04
N ALA A 320 3.12 38.55 66.03
CA ALA A 320 3.26 37.70 67.22
C ALA A 320 4.57 37.96 67.98
N LEU A 321 5.69 38.26 67.28
CA LEU A 321 6.95 38.70 67.89
C LEU A 321 6.79 40.01 68.68
N LYS A 322 5.89 40.89 68.25
CA LYS A 322 5.51 42.12 68.97
C LYS A 322 4.77 41.85 70.29
N LEU A 323 4.14 40.68 70.44
CA LEU A 323 3.32 40.28 71.60
C LEU A 323 4.08 39.42 72.64
N HIS A 324 5.40 39.23 72.49
CA HIS A 324 6.28 38.58 73.48
C HIS A 324 5.84 37.18 73.97
N SER A 325 5.65 36.23 73.03
CA SER A 325 5.40 34.81 73.36
C SER A 325 6.69 34.09 73.77
N TRP A 326 6.99 34.09 75.07
CA TRP A 326 8.25 33.58 75.67
C TRP A 326 8.59 32.11 75.36
N TYR A 327 7.60 31.29 74.98
CA TYR A 327 7.77 29.85 74.72
C TYR A 327 8.06 29.50 73.24
N LEU A 328 8.14 30.49 72.32
CA LEU A 328 8.46 30.29 70.89
C LEU A 328 9.67 31.12 70.38
N PRO A 329 10.86 31.03 71.01
CA PRO A 329 12.01 31.88 70.66
C PRO A 329 12.71 31.53 69.33
N PHE A 330 12.37 30.39 68.72
CA PHE A 330 13.01 29.84 67.53
C PHE A 330 12.29 30.20 66.22
N ILE A 331 11.10 30.82 66.27
CA ILE A 331 10.34 31.21 65.08
C ILE A 331 10.78 32.60 64.63
N ARG A 332 11.36 32.68 63.42
CA ARG A 332 11.82 33.93 62.79
C ARG A 332 11.20 34.09 61.40
N VAL A 333 11.18 35.34 60.92
CA VAL A 333 10.86 35.64 59.52
C VAL A 333 11.98 35.04 58.66
N GLU A 334 11.63 34.10 57.79
CA GLU A 334 12.62 33.39 56.99
C GLU A 334 12.10 33.15 55.58
N VAL A 335 12.95 33.36 54.57
CA VAL A 335 12.61 33.08 53.16
C VAL A 335 12.41 31.58 52.93
N SER A 336 13.01 30.73 53.77
CA SER A 336 12.83 29.28 53.75
C SER A 336 11.38 28.83 53.96
N ALA A 337 10.53 29.66 54.59
CA ALA A 337 9.10 29.38 54.76
C ALA A 337 8.39 29.10 53.43
N PHE A 338 8.81 29.77 52.34
CA PHE A 338 8.29 29.49 51.00
C PHE A 338 8.58 28.07 50.56
N PHE A 339 9.82 27.58 50.75
CA PHE A 339 10.20 26.22 50.38
C PHE A 339 9.54 25.18 51.29
N THR A 340 9.35 25.48 52.58
CA THR A 340 8.59 24.61 53.50
C THR A 340 7.14 24.44 53.05
N PHE A 341 6.45 25.53 52.66
CA PHE A 341 5.08 25.44 52.12
C PHE A 341 5.03 24.79 50.74
N LEU A 342 6.04 25.01 49.89
CA LEU A 342 6.16 24.36 48.58
C LEU A 342 6.24 22.84 48.74
N ILE A 343 7.05 22.36 49.68
CA ILE A 343 7.18 20.94 50.01
C ILE A 343 5.86 20.40 50.61
N LEU A 344 5.22 21.14 51.52
CA LEU A 344 3.97 20.72 52.14
C LEU A 344 2.83 20.56 51.13
N TYR A 345 2.73 21.47 50.15
CA TYR A 345 1.72 21.42 49.09
C TYR A 345 2.10 20.54 47.90
N ASN A 346 3.23 19.83 47.95
CA ASN A 346 3.68 18.93 46.88
C ASN A 346 2.63 17.86 46.52
N ASN A 347 1.82 17.43 47.49
CA ASN A 347 0.76 16.43 47.30
C ASN A 347 -0.39 16.90 46.37
N LEU A 348 -0.44 18.19 45.99
CA LEU A 348 -1.40 18.70 45.00
C LEU A 348 -1.15 18.11 43.60
N VAL A 349 0.09 17.74 43.30
CA VAL A 349 0.44 17.06 42.05
C VAL A 349 0.61 15.57 42.34
N PRO A 350 -0.30 14.71 41.88
CA PRO A 350 -0.21 13.27 42.14
C PRO A 350 0.97 12.63 41.40
N ILE A 351 1.97 12.14 42.15
CA ILE A 351 3.18 11.46 41.62
C ILE A 351 2.81 10.27 40.74
N SER A 352 1.75 9.54 41.08
CA SER A 352 1.34 8.32 40.38
C SER A 352 0.57 8.55 39.07
N LEU A 353 0.14 9.78 38.77
CA LEU A 353 -0.81 10.06 37.68
C LEU A 353 -0.35 9.52 36.33
N TYR A 354 0.91 9.77 35.94
CA TYR A 354 1.43 9.33 34.65
C TYR A 354 1.58 7.81 34.55
N VAL A 355 2.07 7.17 35.62
CA VAL A 355 2.20 5.71 35.64
C VAL A 355 0.84 5.03 35.61
N SER A 356 -0.14 5.56 36.34
CA SER A 356 -1.50 5.05 36.32
C SER A 356 -2.12 5.16 34.92
N LEU A 357 -1.94 6.30 34.23
CA LEU A 357 -2.40 6.47 32.86
C LEU A 357 -1.71 5.50 31.89
N ASP A 358 -0.38 5.35 31.99
CA ASP A 358 0.38 4.42 31.14
C ASP A 358 -0.03 2.96 31.36
N MET A 359 -0.34 2.56 32.60
CA MET A 359 -0.80 1.20 32.91
C MET A 359 -2.20 0.92 32.39
N VAL A 360 -3.12 1.88 32.52
CA VAL A 360 -4.48 1.77 31.95
C VAL A 360 -4.41 1.64 30.43
N LYS A 361 -3.55 2.43 29.78
CA LYS A 361 -3.31 2.36 28.34
C LYS A 361 -2.78 1.01 27.88
N VAL A 362 -1.81 0.43 28.60
CA VAL A 362 -1.31 -0.92 28.29
C VAL A 362 -2.39 -1.98 28.47
N ALA A 363 -3.21 -1.87 29.52
CA ALA A 363 -4.33 -2.78 29.76
C ALA A 363 -5.38 -2.70 28.63
N GLN A 364 -5.74 -1.49 28.21
CA GLN A 364 -6.65 -1.27 27.07
C GLN A 364 -6.10 -1.83 25.76
N ALA A 365 -4.82 -1.60 25.45
CA ALA A 365 -4.17 -2.13 24.26
C ALA A 365 -4.16 -3.67 24.25
N LYS A 366 -3.96 -4.28 25.42
CA LYS A 366 -4.06 -5.73 25.59
C LYS A 366 -5.48 -6.23 25.34
N ASN A 367 -6.49 -5.56 25.89
CA ASN A 367 -7.89 -5.94 25.69
C ASN A 367 -8.28 -5.92 24.22
N ILE A 368 -7.90 -4.85 23.49
CA ILE A 368 -8.09 -4.74 22.03
C ILE A 368 -7.43 -5.93 21.31
N SER A 369 -6.22 -6.31 21.74
CA SER A 369 -5.46 -7.39 21.09
C SER A 369 -5.95 -8.81 21.45
N THR A 370 -6.84 -8.94 22.42
CA THR A 370 -7.41 -10.23 22.86
C THR A 370 -8.90 -10.38 22.53
N ASP A 371 -9.48 -9.40 21.85
CA ASP A 371 -10.91 -9.37 21.56
C ASP A 371 -11.29 -10.44 20.52
N PRO A 372 -12.18 -11.40 20.85
CA PRO A 372 -12.62 -12.42 19.90
C PRO A 372 -13.51 -11.86 18.78
N GLU A 373 -14.21 -10.74 18.97
CA GLU A 373 -15.06 -10.14 17.94
C GLU A 373 -14.21 -9.50 16.83
N MET A 374 -13.02 -9.01 17.17
CA MET A 374 -12.02 -8.49 16.22
C MET A 374 -11.03 -9.54 15.70
N CYS A 375 -11.45 -10.81 15.66
CA CYS A 375 -10.66 -11.91 15.12
C CYS A 375 -11.18 -12.34 13.74
N HIS A 376 -10.27 -12.49 12.78
CA HIS A 376 -10.56 -13.01 11.43
C HIS A 376 -9.59 -14.14 11.08
N GLU A 377 -10.12 -15.35 10.85
CA GLU A 377 -9.30 -16.51 10.44
C GLU A 377 -8.08 -16.77 11.35
N GLY A 378 -8.19 -16.44 12.64
CA GLY A 378 -7.11 -16.60 13.62
C GLY A 378 -6.19 -15.38 13.77
N PHE A 379 -6.36 -14.33 12.94
CA PHE A 379 -5.69 -13.04 13.09
C PHE A 379 -6.53 -12.10 13.96
N TYR A 380 -6.01 -11.81 15.15
CA TYR A 380 -6.57 -10.80 16.06
C TYR A 380 -6.10 -9.40 15.66
N ALA A 381 -6.88 -8.38 16.06
CA ALA A 381 -6.40 -7.00 16.04
C ALA A 381 -5.10 -6.87 16.86
N ILE A 382 -4.18 -6.01 16.42
CA ILE A 382 -2.89 -5.79 17.09
C ILE A 382 -2.75 -4.32 17.40
N ALA A 383 -2.73 -3.97 18.68
CA ALA A 383 -2.35 -2.63 19.12
C ALA A 383 -0.81 -2.52 19.13
N ARG A 384 -0.24 -1.79 18.17
CA ARG A 384 1.22 -1.59 18.05
C ARG A 384 1.71 -0.45 18.94
N THR A 385 0.82 0.49 19.27
CA THR A 385 1.01 1.52 20.28
C THR A 385 -0.04 1.42 21.37
N SER A 386 0.34 1.74 22.60
CA SER A 386 -0.61 1.89 23.71
C SER A 386 -1.01 3.34 23.95
N ASP A 387 -0.32 4.30 23.32
CA ASP A 387 -0.43 5.72 23.70
C ASP A 387 -1.70 6.41 23.19
N LEU A 388 -2.42 5.81 22.22
CA LEU A 388 -3.47 6.46 21.44
C LEU A 388 -4.87 5.86 21.63
N ASN A 389 -5.06 4.92 22.57
CA ASN A 389 -6.32 4.19 22.69
C ASN A 389 -7.52 5.11 22.93
N GLU A 390 -7.32 6.18 23.69
CA GLU A 390 -8.37 7.18 23.95
C GLU A 390 -8.72 8.06 22.75
N ASP A 391 -7.80 8.23 21.80
CA ASP A 391 -8.01 9.07 20.62
C ASP A 391 -8.95 8.36 19.62
N LEU A 392 -9.06 7.02 19.68
CA LEU A 392 -10.04 6.23 18.90
C LEU A 392 -11.49 6.69 19.20
N GLY A 393 -11.78 7.07 20.45
CA GLY A 393 -13.12 7.57 20.84
C GLY A 393 -13.39 9.03 20.44
N GLN A 394 -12.44 9.73 19.81
CA GLN A 394 -12.55 11.16 19.47
C GLN A 394 -12.47 11.43 17.97
N ILE A 395 -12.45 10.38 17.13
CA ILE A 395 -12.29 10.52 15.68
C ILE A 395 -13.48 11.23 15.07
N GLU A 396 -13.20 12.26 14.25
CA GLU A 396 -14.22 12.97 13.47
C GLU A 396 -14.09 12.73 11.96
N TYR A 397 -12.87 12.42 11.48
CA TYR A 397 -12.59 12.17 10.06
C TYR A 397 -11.83 10.85 9.89
N ILE A 398 -12.31 10.00 8.99
CA ILE A 398 -11.64 8.79 8.52
C ILE A 398 -11.21 9.01 7.07
N PHE A 399 -9.91 8.88 6.80
CA PHE A 399 -9.35 8.85 5.47
C PHE A 399 -9.09 7.39 5.10
N SER A 400 -9.83 6.87 4.12
CA SER A 400 -9.71 5.48 3.69
C SER A 400 -9.09 5.40 2.31
N ASP A 401 -8.15 4.48 2.11
CA ASP A 401 -7.87 4.02 0.76
C ASP A 401 -9.03 3.18 0.21
N LYS A 402 -9.09 3.05 -1.12
CA LYS A 402 -10.08 2.24 -1.81
C LYS A 402 -9.61 0.81 -2.03
N THR A 403 -8.44 0.63 -2.64
CA THR A 403 -7.96 -0.69 -3.07
C THR A 403 -7.44 -1.42 -1.85
N GLY A 404 -7.79 -2.70 -1.69
CA GLY A 404 -7.26 -3.52 -0.59
C GLY A 404 -7.77 -3.17 0.83
N THR A 405 -8.33 -1.96 0.98
CA THR A 405 -8.98 -1.48 2.21
C THR A 405 -10.51 -1.60 2.15
N LEU A 406 -11.17 -0.90 1.21
CA LEU A 406 -12.62 -1.05 1.00
C LEU A 406 -12.92 -2.26 0.12
N THR A 407 -12.01 -2.58 -0.81
CA THR A 407 -12.09 -3.77 -1.65
C THR A 407 -11.14 -4.86 -1.15
N GLN A 408 -11.43 -6.11 -1.49
CA GLN A 408 -10.57 -7.25 -1.17
C GLN A 408 -9.42 -7.41 -2.17
N ASN A 409 -9.37 -6.56 -3.20
CA ASN A 409 -8.52 -6.71 -4.39
C ASN A 409 -8.68 -8.10 -5.07
N ILE A 410 -9.85 -8.72 -4.90
CA ILE A 410 -10.24 -9.95 -5.58
C ILE A 410 -11.13 -9.56 -6.75
N MET A 411 -10.60 -9.75 -7.95
CA MET A 411 -11.29 -9.47 -9.19
C MET A 411 -12.13 -10.69 -9.59
N GLU A 412 -13.44 -10.51 -9.74
CA GLU A 412 -14.37 -11.57 -10.13
C GLU A 412 -14.99 -11.26 -11.49
N PHE A 413 -14.90 -12.20 -12.43
CA PHE A 413 -15.62 -12.08 -13.70
C PHE A 413 -17.12 -12.29 -13.47
N ARG A 414 -17.93 -11.30 -13.83
CA ARG A 414 -19.39 -11.30 -13.58
C ARG A 414 -20.23 -11.39 -14.82
N LYS A 415 -19.98 -10.50 -15.79
CA LYS A 415 -20.79 -10.36 -16.99
C LYS A 415 -19.90 -10.19 -18.22
N CYS A 416 -20.46 -10.46 -19.38
CA CYS A 416 -19.85 -10.07 -20.65
C CYS A 416 -20.92 -9.70 -21.68
N SER A 417 -20.50 -8.91 -22.67
CA SER A 417 -21.29 -8.57 -23.84
C SER A 417 -20.62 -9.20 -25.06
N ILE A 418 -21.33 -10.10 -25.76
CA ILE A 418 -20.81 -10.77 -26.96
C ILE A 418 -21.89 -10.70 -28.04
N GLY A 419 -21.55 -10.09 -29.18
CA GLY A 419 -22.45 -10.02 -30.33
C GLY A 419 -23.76 -9.26 -30.09
N GLY A 420 -23.79 -8.30 -29.17
CA GLY A 420 -25.00 -7.55 -28.80
C GLY A 420 -25.88 -8.25 -27.75
N VAL A 421 -25.39 -9.31 -27.10
CA VAL A 421 -26.10 -10.03 -26.03
C VAL A 421 -25.30 -9.95 -24.73
N ILE A 422 -25.98 -9.61 -23.62
CA ILE A 422 -25.42 -9.66 -22.27
C ILE A 422 -25.57 -11.08 -21.70
N TYR A 423 -24.45 -11.62 -21.23
CA TYR A 423 -24.40 -12.88 -20.47
C TYR A 423 -23.99 -12.60 -19.02
N GLY A 424 -24.63 -13.31 -18.09
CA GLY A 424 -24.46 -13.15 -16.64
C GLY A 424 -25.70 -12.51 -15.99
N TYR A 425 -26.35 -13.23 -15.08
CA TYR A 425 -27.56 -12.78 -14.37
C TYR A 425 -27.23 -12.09 -13.04
N GLY A 426 -26.06 -12.37 -12.47
CA GLY A 426 -25.68 -11.93 -11.13
C GLY A 426 -25.78 -10.41 -10.92
N SER A 427 -26.56 -10.00 -9.93
CA SER A 427 -26.59 -8.63 -9.40
C SER A 427 -25.53 -8.48 -8.30
N THR A 428 -24.72 -7.42 -8.35
CA THR A 428 -23.71 -7.09 -7.33
C THR A 428 -24.35 -6.91 -5.93
N GLU A 429 -23.57 -7.04 -4.85
CA GLU A 429 -24.05 -6.72 -3.49
C GLU A 429 -24.60 -5.28 -3.41
N ILE A 430 -24.04 -4.41 -4.27
CA ILE A 430 -24.42 -3.02 -4.48
C ILE A 430 -25.82 -2.91 -5.06
N ALA A 431 -26.13 -3.60 -6.15
CA ALA A 431 -27.45 -3.61 -6.76
C ALA A 431 -28.51 -4.16 -5.78
N LYS A 432 -28.16 -5.19 -4.99
CA LYS A 432 -29.04 -5.71 -3.91
C LYS A 432 -29.26 -4.68 -2.81
N ALA A 433 -28.21 -3.96 -2.41
CA ALA A 433 -28.27 -2.90 -1.43
C ALA A 433 -29.15 -1.72 -1.89
N VAL A 434 -28.97 -1.24 -3.12
CA VAL A 434 -29.78 -0.17 -3.71
C VAL A 434 -31.24 -0.60 -3.87
N ALA A 435 -31.49 -1.83 -4.35
CA ALA A 435 -32.86 -2.37 -4.46
C ALA A 435 -33.56 -2.51 -3.09
N SER A 436 -32.81 -2.84 -2.03
CA SER A 436 -33.36 -2.91 -0.67
C SER A 436 -33.78 -1.52 -0.13
N LEU A 437 -33.08 -0.46 -0.53
CA LEU A 437 -33.38 0.92 -0.16
C LEU A 437 -34.56 1.48 -0.97
N ALA A 438 -34.64 1.16 -2.27
CA ALA A 438 -35.78 1.54 -3.11
C ALA A 438 -37.10 0.96 -2.57
N LYS A 439 -37.07 -0.26 -2.02
CA LYS A 439 -38.23 -0.90 -1.37
C LYS A 439 -38.66 -0.23 -0.06
N GLN A 440 -37.80 0.56 0.59
CA GLN A 440 -38.15 1.26 1.83
C GLN A 440 -38.76 2.65 1.61
N ASN A 441 -38.61 3.25 0.42
CA ASN A 441 -38.91 4.67 0.18
C ASN A 441 -40.08 4.99 -0.77
N GLN A 442 -40.87 4.02 -1.26
CA GLN A 442 -42.06 4.31 -2.09
C GLN A 442 -43.28 3.41 -1.79
N PRO A 443 -44.53 3.96 -1.77
CA PRO A 443 -45.74 3.17 -1.94
C PRO A 443 -45.84 2.67 -3.40
N PRO A 444 -46.48 1.51 -3.65
CA PRO A 444 -46.48 0.89 -4.96
C PRO A 444 -47.27 1.77 -5.94
N THR A 445 -46.59 2.31 -6.95
CA THR A 445 -47.25 3.00 -8.06
C THR A 445 -46.89 2.24 -9.34
N GLU A 446 -47.91 1.89 -10.14
CA GLU A 446 -47.83 0.97 -11.27
C GLU A 446 -46.93 1.42 -12.45
N SER A 447 -46.35 2.62 -12.42
CA SER A 447 -45.57 3.18 -13.53
C SER A 447 -44.05 3.03 -13.44
N THR A 448 -43.49 2.60 -12.30
CA THR A 448 -42.05 2.29 -12.16
C THR A 448 -41.70 0.83 -12.47
N ILE A 449 -42.70 0.04 -12.86
CA ILE A 449 -42.57 -1.39 -13.16
C ILE A 449 -42.08 -1.62 -14.60
N ALA A 450 -42.21 -0.65 -15.51
CA ALA A 450 -41.90 -0.89 -16.93
C ALA A 450 -40.40 -0.95 -17.29
N SER A 451 -39.50 -0.29 -16.54
CA SER A 451 -38.05 -0.33 -16.84
C SER A 451 -37.26 -1.33 -16.00
N ALA A 452 -37.90 -2.00 -15.04
CA ALA A 452 -37.29 -3.01 -14.18
C ALA A 452 -37.82 -4.44 -14.42
N VAL A 453 -38.72 -4.63 -15.39
CA VAL A 453 -39.41 -5.93 -15.62
C VAL A 453 -38.96 -6.66 -16.89
N GLU A 454 -38.16 -6.07 -17.78
CA GLU A 454 -37.55 -6.87 -18.87
C GLU A 454 -36.28 -7.62 -18.45
N ASN A 455 -35.62 -7.21 -17.37
CA ASN A 455 -34.48 -7.93 -16.78
C ASN A 455 -34.76 -8.19 -15.29
N GLY A 456 -35.67 -9.14 -15.00
CA GLY A 456 -35.77 -9.70 -13.65
C GLY A 456 -34.45 -10.34 -13.21
N PRO A 457 -34.29 -10.70 -11.92
CA PRO A 457 -33.21 -11.63 -11.56
C PRO A 457 -33.41 -12.85 -12.47
N GLY A 458 -32.42 -13.17 -13.28
CA GLY A 458 -32.48 -14.32 -14.17
C GLY A 458 -32.84 -15.59 -13.39
N PRO A 459 -33.23 -16.67 -14.09
CA PRO A 459 -33.45 -17.95 -13.42
C PRO A 459 -32.28 -18.25 -12.48
N VAL A 460 -32.56 -18.64 -11.24
CA VAL A 460 -31.54 -19.04 -10.25
C VAL A 460 -30.87 -20.32 -10.77
N ALA A 461 -29.91 -20.16 -11.67
CA ALA A 461 -29.11 -21.24 -12.21
C ALA A 461 -28.00 -21.57 -11.21
N ASP A 462 -27.79 -22.85 -10.92
CA ASP A 462 -26.69 -23.29 -10.07
C ASP A 462 -25.37 -23.00 -10.80
N LEU A 463 -24.33 -22.55 -10.07
CA LEU A 463 -23.00 -22.25 -10.64
C LEU A 463 -22.41 -23.45 -11.39
N LYS A 464 -22.84 -24.66 -11.03
CA LYS A 464 -22.45 -25.92 -11.69
C LYS A 464 -22.97 -26.06 -13.12
N ASP A 465 -24.10 -25.46 -13.44
CA ASP A 465 -24.68 -25.54 -14.77
C ASP A 465 -24.06 -24.50 -15.72
N ALA A 466 -23.55 -23.40 -15.16
CA ALA A 466 -22.90 -22.30 -15.87
C ALA A 466 -21.37 -22.44 -15.98
N GLN A 467 -20.77 -23.49 -15.40
CA GLN A 467 -19.33 -23.73 -15.41
C GLN A 467 -19.00 -25.19 -15.75
N ILE A 468 -18.09 -25.40 -16.69
CA ILE A 468 -17.55 -26.73 -17.01
C ILE A 468 -16.59 -27.19 -15.91
N PHE A 469 -15.71 -26.29 -15.48
CA PHE A 469 -14.83 -26.51 -14.34
C PHE A 469 -15.28 -25.60 -13.20
N LEU A 470 -15.91 -26.19 -12.18
CA LEU A 470 -16.43 -25.42 -11.05
C LEU A 470 -15.29 -24.73 -10.28
N ASP A 471 -15.32 -23.41 -10.25
CA ASP A 471 -14.50 -22.59 -9.38
C ASP A 471 -15.40 -21.67 -8.56
N LYS A 472 -15.40 -21.88 -7.23
CA LYS A 472 -16.23 -21.09 -6.31
C LYS A 472 -15.79 -19.62 -6.21
N THR A 473 -14.62 -19.28 -6.74
CA THR A 473 -14.11 -17.89 -6.75
C THR A 473 -14.68 -17.07 -7.92
N ILE A 474 -15.17 -17.71 -8.99
CA ILE A 474 -15.79 -17.05 -10.13
C ILE A 474 -17.31 -17.20 -10.04
N HIS A 475 -18.03 -16.08 -10.02
CA HIS A 475 -19.49 -16.05 -9.87
C HIS A 475 -20.18 -15.70 -11.20
N PHE A 476 -19.78 -16.38 -12.27
CA PHE A 476 -20.51 -16.35 -13.53
C PHE A 476 -21.60 -17.44 -13.50
N ASP A 477 -22.85 -17.04 -13.70
CA ASP A 477 -24.05 -17.83 -13.40
C ASP A 477 -24.97 -18.06 -14.62
N ASP A 478 -24.49 -17.77 -15.84
CA ASP A 478 -25.31 -17.89 -17.05
C ASP A 478 -24.95 -19.11 -17.91
N PRO A 479 -25.76 -20.19 -17.90
CA PRO A 479 -25.50 -21.39 -18.70
C PRO A 479 -25.70 -21.19 -20.20
N ARG A 480 -26.35 -20.10 -20.64
CA ARG A 480 -26.60 -19.83 -22.07
C ARG A 480 -25.30 -19.74 -22.87
N LEU A 481 -24.27 -19.14 -22.27
CA LEU A 481 -22.99 -18.92 -22.95
C LEU A 481 -22.33 -20.25 -23.35
N ILE A 482 -22.32 -21.24 -22.46
CA ILE A 482 -21.72 -22.56 -22.74
C ILE A 482 -22.59 -23.34 -23.74
N ALA A 483 -23.91 -23.31 -23.58
CA ALA A 483 -24.84 -23.98 -24.48
C ALA A 483 -24.74 -23.46 -25.93
N GLU A 484 -24.65 -22.13 -26.10
CA GLU A 484 -24.48 -21.50 -27.41
C GLU A 484 -23.09 -21.75 -28.00
N ALA A 485 -22.05 -21.81 -27.17
CA ALA A 485 -20.68 -22.13 -27.61
C ALA A 485 -20.55 -23.56 -28.15
N ALA A 486 -21.27 -24.52 -27.54
CA ALA A 486 -21.28 -25.92 -27.96
C ALA A 486 -22.08 -26.16 -29.25
N THR A 487 -23.07 -25.31 -29.54
CA THR A 487 -23.97 -25.48 -30.67
C THR A 487 -23.39 -24.87 -31.94
N SER A 488 -23.00 -25.70 -32.92
CA SER A 488 -22.36 -25.24 -34.17
C SER A 488 -23.25 -24.40 -35.08
N SER A 489 -24.59 -24.45 -34.89
CA SER A 489 -25.59 -23.70 -35.67
C SER A 489 -25.99 -22.35 -35.06
N SER A 490 -25.47 -21.98 -33.89
CA SER A 490 -25.78 -20.68 -33.28
C SER A 490 -25.07 -19.53 -34.01
N VAL A 491 -25.78 -18.43 -34.24
CA VAL A 491 -25.23 -17.24 -34.93
C VAL A 491 -24.05 -16.64 -34.16
N ASN A 492 -24.08 -16.74 -32.82
CA ASN A 492 -23.04 -16.20 -31.95
C ASN A 492 -21.97 -17.22 -31.51
N GLY A 493 -22.15 -18.53 -31.73
CA GLY A 493 -21.23 -19.56 -31.22
C GLY A 493 -19.79 -19.42 -31.72
N GLY A 494 -19.61 -18.96 -32.97
CA GLY A 494 -18.28 -18.62 -33.49
C GLY A 494 -17.62 -17.43 -32.76
N ARG A 495 -18.40 -16.40 -32.42
CA ARG A 495 -17.93 -15.22 -31.67
C ARG A 495 -17.61 -15.57 -30.22
N ILE A 496 -18.43 -16.41 -29.58
CA ILE A 496 -18.20 -16.86 -28.20
C ILE A 496 -16.91 -17.70 -28.11
N ARG A 497 -16.69 -18.63 -29.05
CA ARG A 497 -15.44 -19.41 -29.09
C ARG A 497 -14.22 -18.52 -29.26
N GLU A 498 -14.30 -17.51 -30.14
CA GLU A 498 -13.22 -16.54 -30.33
C GLU A 498 -12.98 -15.69 -29.07
N PHE A 499 -14.05 -15.24 -28.42
CA PHE A 499 -14.00 -14.50 -27.16
C PHE A 499 -13.27 -15.31 -26.07
N LEU A 500 -13.65 -16.58 -25.88
CA LEU A 500 -13.03 -17.46 -24.89
C LEU A 500 -11.56 -17.78 -25.23
N THR A 501 -11.24 -17.99 -26.51
CA THR A 501 -9.84 -18.13 -26.96
C THR A 501 -9.04 -16.87 -26.65
N LEU A 502 -9.58 -15.68 -26.91
CA LEU A 502 -8.89 -14.42 -26.63
C LEU A 502 -8.59 -14.27 -25.13
N LEU A 503 -9.55 -14.59 -24.25
CA LEU A 503 -9.34 -14.58 -22.80
C LEU A 503 -8.24 -15.54 -22.34
N ALA A 504 -8.13 -16.71 -22.97
CA ALA A 504 -7.16 -17.76 -22.62
C ALA A 504 -5.78 -17.61 -23.28
N VAL A 505 -5.59 -16.66 -24.20
CA VAL A 505 -4.34 -16.51 -24.97
C VAL A 505 -3.73 -15.11 -24.81
N CYS A 506 -4.54 -14.05 -24.75
CA CYS A 506 -4.06 -12.68 -24.64
C CYS A 506 -3.77 -12.29 -23.19
N HIS A 507 -2.71 -12.83 -22.59
CA HIS A 507 -2.30 -12.51 -21.22
C HIS A 507 -0.82 -12.90 -20.96
N THR A 508 -0.30 -12.53 -19.79
CA THR A 508 1.03 -12.99 -19.31
C THR A 508 0.94 -13.95 -18.10
N VAL A 509 -0.25 -14.45 -17.78
CA VAL A 509 -0.52 -15.40 -16.68
C VAL A 509 0.28 -16.70 -16.80
N ILE A 510 0.77 -17.17 -15.65
CA ILE A 510 1.54 -18.40 -15.50
C ILE A 510 0.71 -19.42 -14.69
N PRO A 511 0.50 -20.65 -15.21
CA PRO A 511 -0.09 -21.74 -14.45
C PRO A 511 0.97 -22.40 -13.55
N GLU A 512 0.70 -22.47 -12.25
CA GLU A 512 1.47 -23.24 -11.28
C GLU A 512 0.65 -24.46 -10.84
N THR A 513 1.12 -25.66 -11.16
CA THR A 513 0.47 -26.90 -10.73
C THR A 513 1.09 -27.38 -9.44
N ASN A 514 0.31 -27.46 -8.37
CA ASN A 514 0.79 -27.97 -7.10
C ASN A 514 1.01 -29.49 -7.22
N ALA A 515 2.26 -29.94 -7.02
CA ALA A 515 2.65 -31.34 -7.15
C ALA A 515 1.92 -32.27 -6.17
N THR A 516 1.45 -31.76 -5.03
CA THR A 516 0.79 -32.56 -3.98
C THR A 516 -0.72 -32.65 -4.18
N THR A 517 -1.37 -31.56 -4.61
CA THR A 517 -2.84 -31.50 -4.76
C THR A 517 -3.31 -31.68 -6.19
N GLY A 518 -2.42 -31.54 -7.18
CA GLY A 518 -2.76 -31.54 -8.61
C GLY A 518 -3.56 -30.31 -9.06
N VAL A 519 -3.83 -29.36 -8.17
CA VAL A 519 -4.59 -28.14 -8.48
C VAL A 519 -3.67 -27.13 -9.17
N THR A 520 -4.06 -26.70 -10.37
CA THR A 520 -3.43 -25.59 -11.08
C THR A 520 -3.96 -24.25 -10.56
N THR A 521 -3.07 -23.43 -10.01
CA THR A 521 -3.30 -22.04 -9.64
C THR A 521 -2.73 -21.12 -10.70
N TYR A 522 -3.39 -20.00 -10.97
CA TYR A 522 -2.93 -19.01 -11.93
C TYR A 522 -2.29 -17.84 -11.21
N ARG A 523 -1.12 -17.40 -11.67
CA ARG A 523 -0.41 -16.22 -11.16
C ARG A 523 -0.25 -15.21 -12.27
N ALA A 524 -0.59 -13.96 -12.00
CA ALA A 524 -0.50 -12.87 -12.96
C ALA A 524 0.25 -11.67 -12.35
N SER A 525 0.67 -10.76 -13.23
CA SER A 525 1.16 -9.44 -12.82
C SER A 525 0.01 -8.46 -12.50
N SER A 526 -1.22 -8.79 -12.93
CA SER A 526 -2.43 -8.02 -12.69
C SER A 526 -3.59 -8.94 -12.29
N PRO A 527 -4.35 -8.62 -11.23
CA PRO A 527 -5.47 -9.45 -10.78
C PRO A 527 -6.61 -9.50 -11.81
N ASP A 528 -6.76 -8.46 -12.64
CA ASP A 528 -7.72 -8.44 -13.75
C ASP A 528 -7.42 -9.56 -14.75
N GLU A 529 -6.14 -9.80 -15.08
CA GLU A 529 -5.76 -10.89 -16.00
C GLU A 529 -5.99 -12.26 -15.37
N GLU A 530 -5.69 -12.40 -14.08
CA GLU A 530 -5.92 -13.65 -13.34
C GLU A 530 -7.40 -14.01 -13.35
N ALA A 531 -8.28 -13.05 -13.11
CA ALA A 531 -9.73 -13.23 -13.15
C ALA A 531 -10.23 -13.65 -14.54
N LEU A 532 -9.70 -13.04 -15.60
CA LEU A 532 -10.05 -13.40 -16.98
C LEU A 532 -9.64 -14.82 -17.35
N VAL A 533 -8.44 -15.25 -16.98
CA VAL A 533 -7.95 -16.62 -17.26
C VAL A 533 -8.67 -17.66 -16.42
N LYS A 534 -8.95 -17.34 -15.15
CA LYS A 534 -9.81 -18.18 -14.29
C LYS A 534 -11.20 -18.33 -14.88
N ALA A 535 -11.80 -17.24 -15.37
CA ALA A 535 -13.09 -17.28 -16.05
C ALA A 535 -13.05 -18.13 -17.32
N ALA A 536 -12.00 -17.98 -18.15
CA ALA A 536 -11.81 -18.82 -19.33
C ALA A 536 -11.75 -20.31 -18.97
N ARG A 537 -11.00 -20.67 -17.92
CA ARG A 537 -10.98 -22.05 -17.39
C ARG A 537 -12.38 -22.50 -16.97
N CYS A 538 -13.12 -21.72 -16.19
CA CYS A 538 -14.47 -22.09 -15.74
C CYS A 538 -15.41 -22.39 -16.91
N LEU A 539 -15.24 -21.65 -18.00
CA LEU A 539 -16.03 -21.76 -19.24
C LEU A 539 -15.47 -22.80 -20.23
N GLY A 540 -14.48 -23.61 -19.83
CA GLY A 540 -13.98 -24.74 -20.61
C GLY A 540 -12.66 -24.51 -21.36
N TYR A 541 -12.02 -23.35 -21.21
CA TYR A 541 -10.77 -22.99 -21.87
C TYR A 541 -9.65 -22.90 -20.84
N LYS A 542 -9.05 -24.05 -20.52
CA LYS A 542 -8.05 -24.18 -19.45
C LYS A 542 -6.64 -23.97 -20.01
N LEU A 543 -5.94 -22.95 -19.51
CA LEU A 543 -4.52 -22.74 -19.79
C LEU A 543 -3.69 -23.85 -19.13
N VAL A 544 -2.86 -24.53 -19.93
CA VAL A 544 -1.96 -25.63 -19.52
C VAL A 544 -0.50 -25.17 -19.52
N THR A 545 -0.03 -24.64 -20.65
CA THR A 545 1.36 -24.21 -20.84
C THR A 545 1.38 -22.69 -21.11
N PRO A 546 2.21 -21.89 -20.41
CA PRO A 546 2.29 -20.45 -20.63
C PRO A 546 3.10 -20.08 -21.89
N ALA A 547 3.09 -18.79 -22.24
CA ALA A 547 3.93 -18.26 -23.32
C ALA A 547 5.42 -18.61 -23.13
N PRO A 548 6.17 -18.92 -24.20
CA PRO A 548 5.93 -18.55 -25.61
C PRO A 548 5.01 -19.51 -26.41
N PHE A 549 4.79 -20.74 -25.96
CA PHE A 549 3.92 -21.71 -26.62
C PHE A 549 2.73 -22.00 -25.72
N VAL A 550 1.65 -21.26 -25.95
CA VAL A 550 0.45 -21.33 -25.12
C VAL A 550 -0.38 -22.54 -25.51
N GLU A 551 -0.56 -23.48 -24.59
CA GLU A 551 -1.45 -24.62 -24.79
C GLU A 551 -2.73 -24.41 -23.99
N VAL A 552 -3.87 -24.46 -24.68
CA VAL A 552 -5.20 -24.35 -24.08
C VAL A 552 -5.94 -25.66 -24.28
N GLU A 553 -6.34 -26.27 -23.18
CA GLU A 553 -7.25 -27.42 -23.15
C GLU A 553 -8.69 -26.89 -23.27
N VAL A 554 -9.30 -27.14 -24.43
CA VAL A 554 -10.68 -26.77 -24.76
C VAL A 554 -11.60 -27.95 -24.50
N THR A 555 -12.52 -27.77 -23.56
CA THR A 555 -13.55 -28.73 -23.18
C THR A 555 -14.92 -28.13 -23.44
N HIS A 556 -15.76 -28.80 -24.24
CA HIS A 556 -17.16 -28.44 -24.43
C HIS A 556 -18.08 -29.40 -23.66
N GLN A 557 -19.28 -28.95 -23.31
CA GLN A 557 -20.23 -29.74 -22.55
C GLN A 557 -20.56 -31.05 -23.29
N GLY A 558 -20.20 -32.19 -22.70
CA GLY A 558 -20.41 -33.53 -23.27
C GLY A 558 -19.40 -33.95 -24.37
N ALA A 559 -18.35 -33.17 -24.65
CA ALA A 559 -17.33 -33.49 -25.63
C ALA A 559 -15.98 -33.89 -24.98
N VAL A 560 -15.13 -34.58 -25.74
CA VAL A 560 -13.77 -34.95 -25.31
C VAL A 560 -12.88 -33.70 -25.29
N PRO A 561 -12.02 -33.50 -24.26
CA PRO A 561 -11.08 -32.38 -24.22
C PRO A 561 -10.13 -32.40 -25.41
N THR A 562 -9.89 -31.24 -26.01
CA THR A 562 -8.93 -31.07 -27.11
C THR A 562 -7.88 -30.05 -26.72
N ILE A 563 -6.62 -30.26 -27.12
CA ILE A 563 -5.53 -29.32 -26.83
C ILE A 563 -5.27 -28.49 -28.09
N ALA A 564 -5.37 -27.18 -27.96
CA ALA A 564 -5.05 -26.22 -29.00
C ALA A 564 -3.74 -25.48 -28.63
N GLY A 565 -2.72 -25.63 -29.48
CA GLY A 565 -1.43 -24.96 -29.31
C GLY A 565 -1.33 -23.64 -30.08
N TYR A 566 -1.01 -22.56 -29.39
CA TYR A 566 -0.89 -21.21 -29.92
C TYR A 566 0.54 -20.71 -29.72
N ALA A 567 1.24 -20.41 -30.83
CA ALA A 567 2.58 -19.84 -30.74
C ALA A 567 2.47 -18.31 -30.60
N ILE A 568 2.94 -17.77 -29.47
CA ILE A 568 2.99 -16.33 -29.23
C ILE A 568 4.24 -15.78 -29.93
N LEU A 569 4.01 -14.95 -30.94
CA LEU A 569 5.06 -14.37 -31.77
C LEU A 569 5.64 -13.10 -31.14
N ASN A 570 4.76 -12.20 -30.69
CA ASN A 570 5.13 -10.96 -30.03
C ASN A 570 4.10 -10.60 -28.96
N VAL A 571 4.56 -9.94 -27.90
CA VAL A 571 3.72 -9.41 -26.83
C VAL A 571 4.00 -7.92 -26.69
N ASN A 572 2.98 -7.10 -26.91
CA ASN A 572 3.01 -5.70 -26.53
C ASN A 572 2.39 -5.59 -25.14
N GLU A 573 3.24 -5.54 -24.12
CA GLU A 573 2.83 -5.50 -22.71
C GLU A 573 1.91 -4.31 -22.42
N PHE A 574 1.09 -4.47 -21.38
CA PHE A 574 0.29 -3.38 -20.84
C PHE A 574 1.21 -2.28 -20.29
N ASN A 575 0.93 -1.03 -20.64
CA ASN A 575 1.49 0.12 -19.95
C ASN A 575 0.38 1.15 -19.62
N SER A 576 0.60 1.97 -18.61
CA SER A 576 -0.38 2.95 -18.11
C SER A 576 -0.71 4.05 -19.12
N THR A 577 0.19 4.29 -20.08
CA THR A 577 0.02 5.28 -21.16
C THR A 577 -0.95 4.76 -22.24
N ARG A 578 -0.73 3.54 -22.73
CA ARG A 578 -1.49 2.86 -23.80
C ARG A 578 -2.78 2.24 -23.29
N LYS A 579 -2.84 1.81 -22.02
CA LYS A 579 -4.02 1.23 -21.34
C LYS A 579 -4.65 0.03 -22.07
N ARG A 580 -3.81 -0.74 -22.76
CA ARG A 580 -4.18 -1.94 -23.49
C ARG A 580 -2.97 -2.86 -23.59
N MET A 581 -3.24 -4.13 -23.81
CA MET A 581 -2.26 -5.16 -24.10
C MET A 581 -2.65 -5.84 -25.41
N SER A 582 -1.65 -6.20 -26.22
CA SER A 582 -1.89 -7.00 -27.41
C SER A 582 -0.89 -8.14 -27.56
N VAL A 583 -1.34 -9.26 -28.09
CA VAL A 583 -0.49 -10.39 -28.47
C VAL A 583 -0.66 -10.71 -29.94
N VAL A 584 0.45 -11.04 -30.61
CA VAL A 584 0.43 -11.59 -31.97
C VAL A 584 0.59 -13.09 -31.85
N VAL A 585 -0.37 -13.83 -32.40
CA VAL A 585 -0.49 -15.27 -32.20
C VAL A 585 -0.54 -15.99 -33.55
N SER A 586 0.23 -17.05 -33.69
CA SER A 586 0.03 -18.05 -34.74
C SER A 586 -0.84 -19.17 -34.20
N ALA A 587 -2.07 -19.26 -34.70
CA ALA A 587 -3.03 -20.29 -34.35
C ALA A 587 -2.65 -21.66 -34.97
N PRO A 588 -3.19 -22.79 -34.47
CA PRO A 588 -2.88 -24.13 -34.97
C PRO A 588 -3.10 -24.33 -36.48
N ASN A 589 -4.03 -23.57 -37.06
CA ASN A 589 -4.37 -23.59 -38.48
C ASN A 589 -3.45 -22.72 -39.36
N GLY A 590 -2.38 -22.14 -38.80
CA GLY A 590 -1.45 -21.25 -39.49
C GLY A 590 -1.95 -19.81 -39.66
N ARG A 591 -3.13 -19.47 -39.10
CA ARG A 591 -3.68 -18.10 -39.11
C ARG A 591 -2.92 -17.24 -38.11
N ILE A 592 -2.48 -16.06 -38.54
CA ILE A 592 -1.88 -15.06 -37.65
C ILE A 592 -2.96 -14.07 -37.23
N VAL A 593 -3.19 -13.98 -35.92
CA VAL A 593 -4.21 -13.12 -35.33
C VAL A 593 -3.56 -12.21 -34.30
N VAL A 594 -3.91 -10.92 -34.34
CA VAL A 594 -3.63 -9.97 -33.27
C VAL A 594 -4.82 -9.98 -32.33
N TYR A 595 -4.59 -10.30 -31.06
CA TYR A 595 -5.58 -10.10 -30.01
C TYR A 595 -5.20 -8.88 -29.20
N CYS A 596 -6.20 -8.04 -28.89
CA CYS A 596 -6.02 -6.83 -28.10
C CYS A 596 -7.12 -6.73 -27.04
N LYS A 597 -6.74 -6.38 -25.82
CA LYS A 597 -7.66 -6.11 -24.72
C LYS A 597 -7.29 -4.80 -24.03
N GLY A 598 -8.26 -3.97 -23.70
CA GLY A 598 -7.99 -2.67 -23.07
C GLY A 598 -9.25 -1.92 -22.67
N ALA A 599 -9.04 -0.67 -22.24
CA ALA A 599 -10.15 0.22 -21.88
C ALA A 599 -11.05 0.53 -23.09
N ASP A 600 -12.35 0.70 -22.82
CA ASP A 600 -13.40 1.10 -23.76
C ASP A 600 -13.00 2.30 -24.64
N ASN A 601 -12.61 3.42 -24.01
CA ASN A 601 -12.24 4.64 -24.71
C ASN A 601 -10.92 4.56 -25.49
N VAL A 602 -10.18 3.45 -25.36
CA VAL A 602 -8.91 3.21 -26.03
C VAL A 602 -9.08 2.23 -27.18
N ILE A 603 -9.86 1.18 -27.00
CA ILE A 603 -10.05 0.15 -28.02
C ILE A 603 -11.07 0.61 -29.06
N LEU A 604 -12.20 1.20 -28.65
CA LEU A 604 -13.28 1.59 -29.57
C LEU A 604 -12.80 2.51 -30.72
N PRO A 605 -11.96 3.55 -30.51
CA PRO A 605 -11.45 4.38 -31.61
C PRO A 605 -10.52 3.65 -32.60
N ARG A 606 -10.02 2.46 -32.23
CA ARG A 606 -9.11 1.63 -33.04
C ARG A 606 -9.83 0.49 -33.75
N CYS A 607 -11.12 0.35 -33.50
CA CYS A 607 -11.96 -0.65 -34.11
C CYS A 607 -12.61 -0.13 -35.41
N ALA A 608 -12.84 -1.04 -36.35
CA ALA A 608 -13.67 -0.72 -37.51
C ALA A 608 -15.14 -0.55 -37.06
N PRO A 609 -15.87 0.45 -37.57
CA PRO A 609 -17.26 0.66 -37.19
C PRO A 609 -18.12 -0.53 -37.63
N THR A 610 -18.86 -1.13 -36.70
CA THR A 610 -19.78 -2.26 -36.97
C THR A 610 -21.23 -1.92 -36.63
N ALA A 611 -22.18 -2.66 -37.20
CA ALA A 611 -23.62 -2.43 -36.99
C ALA A 611 -24.08 -2.61 -35.52
N ASN A 612 -23.29 -3.30 -34.69
CA ASN A 612 -23.63 -3.61 -33.30
C ASN A 612 -22.90 -2.71 -32.29
N ASP A 613 -22.23 -1.64 -32.74
CA ASP A 613 -21.46 -0.74 -31.86
C ASP A 613 -22.37 0.03 -30.89
N GLY A 614 -23.62 0.33 -31.29
CA GLY A 614 -24.61 1.03 -30.47
C GLY A 614 -25.01 0.24 -29.23
N ASP A 615 -25.34 -1.04 -29.40
CA ASP A 615 -25.73 -1.94 -28.30
C ASP A 615 -24.57 -2.13 -27.30
N LEU A 616 -23.33 -2.19 -27.81
CA LEU A 616 -22.15 -2.36 -26.96
C LEU A 616 -21.92 -1.14 -26.05
N ASP A 617 -22.05 0.08 -26.57
CA ASP A 617 -21.89 1.30 -25.78
C ASP A 617 -22.94 1.40 -24.67
N GLU A 618 -24.17 0.97 -24.94
CA GLU A 618 -25.23 0.87 -23.92
C GLU A 618 -24.91 -0.18 -22.85
N HIS A 619 -24.42 -1.36 -23.26
CA HIS A 619 -24.01 -2.42 -22.31
C HIS A 619 -22.83 -1.99 -21.44
N LEU A 620 -21.84 -1.29 -22.01
CA LEU A 620 -20.69 -0.76 -21.25
C LEU A 620 -21.14 0.27 -20.21
N LYS A 621 -22.07 1.17 -20.56
CA LYS A 621 -22.66 2.11 -19.61
C LYS A 621 -23.45 1.40 -18.51
N ALA A 622 -24.22 0.36 -18.85
CA ALA A 622 -24.93 -0.44 -17.87
C ALA A 622 -23.97 -1.12 -16.88
N PHE A 623 -22.91 -1.78 -17.38
CA PHE A 623 -21.90 -2.40 -16.53
C PHE A 623 -21.17 -1.38 -15.63
N ALA A 624 -20.83 -0.21 -16.18
CA ALA A 624 -20.22 0.87 -15.42
C ALA A 624 -21.15 1.36 -14.30
N SER A 625 -22.46 1.50 -14.57
CA SER A 625 -23.45 1.93 -13.57
C SER A 625 -23.63 0.93 -12.41
N GLU A 626 -23.36 -0.36 -12.66
CA GLU A 626 -23.34 -1.40 -11.63
C GLU A 626 -22.02 -1.46 -10.84
N GLY A 627 -21.05 -0.62 -11.19
CA GLY A 627 -19.72 -0.58 -10.57
C GLY A 627 -18.75 -1.64 -11.08
N LEU A 628 -19.04 -2.26 -12.24
CA LEU A 628 -18.16 -3.25 -12.86
C LEU A 628 -17.08 -2.56 -13.71
N ARG A 629 -15.84 -3.06 -13.64
CA ARG A 629 -14.75 -2.64 -14.51
C ARG A 629 -14.93 -3.28 -15.88
N THR A 630 -14.95 -2.48 -16.93
CA THR A 630 -15.16 -2.95 -18.30
C THR A 630 -13.87 -2.99 -19.10
N LEU A 631 -13.65 -4.08 -19.84
CA LEU A 631 -12.59 -4.17 -20.85
C LEU A 631 -13.20 -4.58 -22.19
N VAL A 632 -12.78 -3.89 -23.25
CA VAL A 632 -13.17 -4.23 -24.63
C VAL A 632 -12.09 -5.11 -25.24
N LEU A 633 -12.55 -6.17 -25.92
CA LEU A 633 -11.73 -7.17 -26.57
C LEU A 633 -11.90 -7.02 -28.08
N ALA A 634 -10.78 -6.89 -28.78
CA ALA A 634 -10.75 -6.76 -30.23
C ALA A 634 -9.72 -7.70 -30.83
N LYS A 635 -9.90 -8.03 -32.11
CA LYS A 635 -8.97 -8.84 -32.87
C LYS A 635 -8.69 -8.25 -34.25
N ARG A 636 -7.59 -8.68 -34.86
CA ARG A 636 -7.32 -8.38 -36.27
C ARG A 636 -6.61 -9.54 -36.92
N ASP A 637 -7.12 -9.97 -38.07
CA ASP A 637 -6.44 -10.96 -38.89
C ASP A 637 -5.31 -10.31 -39.69
N MET A 638 -4.17 -10.98 -39.72
CA MET A 638 -3.00 -10.51 -40.45
C MET A 638 -2.48 -11.57 -41.41
N THR A 639 -2.02 -11.12 -42.57
CA THR A 639 -1.28 -12.00 -43.48
C THR A 639 0.14 -12.19 -42.97
N LYS A 640 0.78 -13.29 -43.39
CA LYS A 640 2.18 -13.56 -43.03
C LYS A 640 3.14 -12.46 -43.53
N ALA A 641 2.87 -11.89 -44.70
CA ALA A 641 3.67 -10.80 -45.26
C ALA A 641 3.56 -9.52 -44.42
N ASP A 642 2.35 -9.16 -43.98
CA ASP A 642 2.13 -7.97 -43.13
C ASP A 642 2.80 -8.15 -41.77
N TYR A 643 2.71 -9.36 -41.20
CA TYR A 643 3.40 -9.68 -39.95
C TYR A 643 4.92 -9.58 -40.09
N GLU A 644 5.51 -10.16 -41.14
CA GLU A 644 6.96 -10.10 -41.36
C GLU A 644 7.45 -8.65 -41.58
N ALA A 645 6.67 -7.82 -42.29
CA ALA A 645 6.96 -6.40 -42.45
C ALA A 645 6.91 -5.64 -41.12
N TRP A 646 5.87 -5.87 -40.32
CA TRP A 646 5.73 -5.27 -38.99
C TRP A 646 6.81 -5.74 -38.01
N ASN A 647 7.12 -7.04 -37.98
CA ASN A 647 8.11 -7.61 -37.08
C ASN A 647 9.51 -7.04 -37.35
N LYS A 648 9.87 -6.69 -38.59
CA LYS A 648 11.12 -5.96 -38.88
C LYS A 648 11.17 -4.61 -38.16
N VAL A 649 10.07 -3.85 -38.17
CA VAL A 649 9.97 -2.57 -37.46
C VAL A 649 10.02 -2.79 -35.95
N TYR A 650 9.29 -3.79 -35.44
CA TYR A 650 9.29 -4.15 -34.02
C TYR A 650 10.70 -4.56 -33.53
N GLN A 651 11.41 -5.41 -34.26
CA GLN A 651 12.77 -5.84 -33.90
C GLN A 651 13.76 -4.66 -33.92
N ALA A 652 13.67 -3.77 -34.91
CA ALA A 652 14.47 -2.55 -34.94
C ALA A 652 14.17 -1.64 -33.74
N ALA A 653 12.89 -1.51 -33.36
CA ALA A 653 12.49 -0.76 -32.17
C ALA A 653 13.00 -1.42 -30.87
N ALA A 654 12.87 -2.74 -30.74
CA ALA A 654 13.28 -3.51 -29.56
C ALA A 654 14.81 -3.48 -29.31
N THR A 655 15.59 -3.43 -30.39
CA THR A 655 17.06 -3.38 -30.36
C THR A 655 17.62 -1.95 -30.28
N SER A 656 16.77 -0.92 -30.33
CA SER A 656 17.21 0.47 -30.24
C SER A 656 17.74 0.83 -28.84
N LEU A 657 18.90 1.47 -28.80
CA LEU A 657 19.51 1.99 -27.56
C LEU A 657 18.95 3.36 -27.17
N THR A 658 18.40 4.12 -28.13
CA THR A 658 17.83 5.45 -27.91
C THR A 658 16.32 5.41 -28.09
N ASN A 659 15.60 6.02 -27.15
CA ASN A 659 14.14 6.20 -27.21
C ASN A 659 13.33 4.90 -27.42
N ARG A 660 13.85 3.74 -26.96
CA ARG A 660 13.29 2.41 -27.16
C ARG A 660 11.80 2.30 -26.82
N ALA A 661 11.39 2.84 -25.67
CA ALA A 661 10.01 2.76 -25.19
C ALA A 661 9.02 3.41 -26.17
N ASN A 662 9.33 4.62 -26.64
CA ASN A 662 8.47 5.34 -27.59
C ASN A 662 8.45 4.67 -28.97
N LEU A 663 9.56 4.07 -29.41
CA LEU A 663 9.61 3.33 -30.67
C LEU A 663 8.78 2.04 -30.61
N LEU A 664 8.83 1.32 -29.49
CA LEU A 664 7.99 0.15 -29.26
C LEU A 664 6.50 0.53 -29.19
N ASP A 665 6.17 1.63 -28.52
CA ASP A 665 4.80 2.14 -28.46
C ASP A 665 4.29 2.53 -29.85
N ALA A 666 5.12 3.17 -30.69
CA ALA A 666 4.76 3.50 -32.07
C ALA A 666 4.59 2.24 -32.94
N ALA A 667 5.45 1.23 -32.77
CA ALA A 667 5.31 -0.05 -33.47
C ALA A 667 4.02 -0.76 -33.06
N ALA A 668 3.66 -0.74 -31.77
CA ALA A 668 2.41 -1.31 -31.29
C ALA A 668 1.18 -0.54 -31.81
N GLU A 669 1.23 0.80 -31.82
CA GLU A 669 0.15 1.62 -32.37
C GLU A 669 -0.12 1.32 -33.85
N ALA A 670 0.92 1.10 -34.65
CA ALA A 670 0.78 0.70 -36.06
C ALA A 670 0.14 -0.71 -36.23
N LEU A 671 0.27 -1.57 -35.23
CA LEU A 671 -0.35 -2.90 -35.22
C LEU A 671 -1.83 -2.83 -34.83
N GLU A 672 -2.21 -1.92 -33.94
CA GLU A 672 -3.50 -1.88 -33.25
C GLU A 672 -4.49 -0.94 -33.94
N VAL A 673 -4.68 -1.10 -35.25
CA VAL A 673 -5.60 -0.27 -36.06
C VAL A 673 -6.53 -1.15 -36.89
N ASN A 674 -7.76 -0.67 -37.11
CA ASN A 674 -8.83 -1.34 -37.85
C ASN A 674 -9.11 -2.76 -37.32
N MET A 675 -9.29 -2.88 -36.01
CA MET A 675 -9.60 -4.15 -35.35
C MET A 675 -11.11 -4.46 -35.35
N ASP A 676 -11.47 -5.72 -35.37
CA ASP A 676 -12.85 -6.18 -35.19
C ASP A 676 -13.17 -6.38 -33.71
N ILE A 677 -14.31 -5.89 -33.25
CA ILE A 677 -14.76 -6.08 -31.87
C ILE A 677 -15.20 -7.54 -31.68
N VAL A 678 -14.65 -8.19 -30.66
CA VAL A 678 -15.04 -9.55 -30.25
C VAL A 678 -16.11 -9.51 -29.17
N GLY A 679 -15.98 -8.59 -28.21
CA GLY A 679 -16.92 -8.38 -27.12
C GLY A 679 -16.36 -7.49 -26.01
N ALA A 680 -17.06 -7.42 -24.89
CA ALA A 680 -16.60 -6.75 -23.68
C ALA A 680 -16.76 -7.63 -22.44
N THR A 681 -15.87 -7.47 -21.48
CA THR A 681 -15.93 -8.12 -20.16
C THR A 681 -16.36 -7.12 -19.10
N ALA A 682 -16.95 -7.62 -18.02
CA ALA A 682 -17.29 -6.86 -16.83
C ALA A 682 -16.80 -7.61 -15.59
N ILE A 683 -15.84 -7.00 -14.90
CA ILE A 683 -15.14 -7.57 -13.75
C ILE A 683 -15.52 -6.76 -12.51
N GLU A 684 -15.94 -7.44 -11.45
CA GLU A 684 -16.22 -6.82 -10.15
C GLU A 684 -14.95 -6.78 -9.29
N ASP A 685 -14.64 -5.60 -8.74
CA ASP A 685 -13.65 -5.44 -7.67
C ASP A 685 -14.40 -5.59 -6.33
N LYS A 686 -14.32 -6.77 -5.72
CA LYS A 686 -15.20 -7.15 -4.63
C LYS A 686 -14.94 -6.30 -3.38
N LEU A 687 -16.00 -5.74 -2.78
CA LEU A 687 -15.90 -5.06 -1.49
C LEU A 687 -15.54 -6.04 -0.36
N GLN A 688 -14.86 -5.56 0.69
CA GLN A 688 -14.72 -6.36 1.91
C GLN A 688 -16.08 -6.60 2.56
N VAL A 689 -16.23 -7.75 3.22
CA VAL A 689 -17.48 -8.16 3.84
C VAL A 689 -17.91 -7.13 4.89
N GLY A 690 -19.11 -6.58 4.74
CA GLY A 690 -19.69 -5.65 5.71
C GLY A 690 -19.32 -4.17 5.52
N VAL A 691 -18.47 -3.82 4.54
CA VAL A 691 -18.05 -2.43 4.28
C VAL A 691 -19.23 -1.45 4.14
N PRO A 692 -20.27 -1.72 3.33
CA PRO A 692 -21.39 -0.78 3.20
C PRO A 692 -22.15 -0.54 4.51
N ASN A 693 -22.24 -1.55 5.38
CA ASN A 693 -22.90 -1.44 6.68
C ASN A 693 -22.03 -0.66 7.67
N THR A 694 -20.73 -0.96 7.72
CA THR A 694 -19.76 -0.25 8.57
C THR A 694 -19.68 1.23 8.24
N ILE A 695 -19.56 1.59 6.95
CA ILE A 695 -19.56 3.00 6.49
C ILE A 695 -20.85 3.70 6.88
N HIS A 696 -22.00 3.02 6.72
CA HIS A 696 -23.29 3.58 7.11
C HIS A 696 -23.37 3.86 8.62
N SER A 697 -22.95 2.91 9.45
CA SER A 697 -22.95 3.07 10.92
C SER A 697 -21.99 4.16 11.39
N LEU A 698 -20.79 4.24 10.81
CA LEU A 698 -19.81 5.29 11.10
C LEU A 698 -20.35 6.69 10.70
N ALA A 699 -21.02 6.77 9.55
CA ALA A 699 -21.67 8.01 9.12
C ALA A 699 -22.83 8.42 10.05
N GLN A 700 -23.60 7.46 10.58
CA GLN A 700 -24.64 7.71 11.59
C GLN A 700 -24.05 8.18 12.93
N ALA A 701 -22.85 7.72 13.29
CA ALA A 701 -22.10 8.19 14.46
C ALA A 701 -21.55 9.63 14.30
N GLY A 702 -21.73 10.25 13.12
CA GLY A 702 -21.27 11.61 12.83
C GLY A 702 -19.82 11.67 12.32
N ILE A 703 -19.20 10.54 12.01
CA ILE A 703 -17.84 10.47 11.48
C ILE A 703 -17.86 10.70 9.97
N LYS A 704 -17.01 11.60 9.48
CA LYS A 704 -16.89 11.92 8.06
C LYS A 704 -15.86 11.00 7.40
N ILE A 705 -16.28 10.32 6.34
CA ILE A 705 -15.42 9.37 5.62
C ILE A 705 -15.02 9.97 4.29
N TRP A 706 -13.71 10.08 4.07
CA TRP A 706 -13.09 10.61 2.87
C TRP A 706 -12.30 9.49 2.20
N VAL A 707 -12.65 9.14 0.97
CA VAL A 707 -11.98 8.08 0.20
C VAL A 707 -10.92 8.70 -0.68
N LEU A 708 -9.66 8.28 -0.54
CA LEU A 708 -8.51 8.81 -1.27
C LEU A 708 -7.89 7.71 -2.13
N THR A 709 -8.13 7.71 -3.44
CA THR A 709 -7.71 6.64 -4.34
C THR A 709 -6.85 7.11 -5.51
N GLY A 710 -5.94 6.24 -5.94
CA GLY A 710 -5.19 6.41 -7.19
C GLY A 710 -6.01 6.14 -8.45
N ASP A 711 -7.23 5.61 -8.30
CA ASP A 711 -8.10 5.24 -9.41
C ASP A 711 -8.67 6.46 -10.14
N LYS A 712 -9.23 6.21 -11.33
CA LYS A 712 -9.93 7.24 -12.10
C LYS A 712 -11.21 7.68 -11.38
N GLU A 713 -11.67 8.87 -11.75
CA GLU A 713 -12.87 9.50 -11.21
C GLU A 713 -14.11 8.58 -11.29
N GLU A 714 -14.41 8.01 -12.46
CA GLU A 714 -15.57 7.14 -12.68
C GLU A 714 -15.57 5.93 -11.73
N THR A 715 -14.46 5.20 -11.66
CA THR A 715 -14.31 4.03 -10.79
C THR A 715 -14.42 4.39 -9.32
N ALA A 716 -13.83 5.51 -8.91
CA ALA A 716 -13.87 5.98 -7.53
C ALA A 716 -15.29 6.40 -7.11
N VAL A 717 -16.02 7.08 -7.99
CA VAL A 717 -17.42 7.45 -7.77
C VAL A 717 -18.29 6.20 -7.66
N ASN A 718 -18.14 5.24 -8.58
CA ASN A 718 -18.89 3.99 -8.56
C ASN A 718 -18.66 3.22 -7.25
N ILE A 719 -17.42 3.14 -6.77
CA ILE A 719 -17.12 2.52 -5.47
C ILE A 719 -17.70 3.36 -4.31
N GLY A 720 -17.74 4.69 -4.45
CA GLY A 720 -18.46 5.57 -3.52
C GLY A 720 -19.96 5.21 -3.40
N HIS A 721 -20.64 4.95 -4.51
CA HIS A 721 -22.03 4.47 -4.51
C HIS A 721 -22.12 3.04 -3.96
N ALA A 722 -21.19 2.17 -4.33
CA ALA A 722 -21.09 0.78 -3.86
C ALA A 722 -21.03 0.66 -2.33
N CYS A 723 -20.20 1.52 -1.73
CA CYS A 723 -19.96 1.60 -0.30
C CYS A 723 -21.07 2.32 0.47
N ARG A 724 -22.14 2.80 -0.20
CA ARG A 724 -23.17 3.70 0.37
C ARG A 724 -22.58 4.98 0.98
N LEU A 725 -21.42 5.40 0.48
CA LEU A 725 -20.80 6.67 0.83
C LEU A 725 -21.48 7.81 0.04
N LEU A 726 -21.79 7.55 -1.23
CA LEU A 726 -22.56 8.40 -2.13
C LEU A 726 -23.94 7.80 -2.36
N ASN A 727 -24.96 8.66 -2.47
CA ASN A 727 -26.34 8.26 -2.76
C ASN A 727 -26.76 8.86 -4.11
N ASP A 728 -27.69 8.22 -4.83
CA ASP A 728 -28.14 8.71 -6.15
C ASP A 728 -28.87 10.06 -6.08
N GLY A 729 -29.44 10.40 -4.93
CA GLY A 729 -30.03 11.72 -4.65
C GLY A 729 -29.03 12.80 -4.22
N MET A 730 -27.73 12.47 -4.15
CA MET A 730 -26.69 13.39 -3.72
C MET A 730 -26.19 14.26 -4.88
N GLN A 731 -26.11 15.57 -4.68
CA GLN A 731 -25.46 16.46 -5.62
C GLN A 731 -23.94 16.32 -5.49
N LEU A 732 -23.27 15.85 -6.55
CA LEU A 732 -21.82 15.74 -6.61
C LEU A 732 -21.20 17.04 -7.14
N LEU A 733 -20.30 17.62 -6.35
CA LEU A 733 -19.53 18.80 -6.70
C LEU A 733 -18.15 18.37 -7.22
N TYR A 734 -17.83 18.71 -8.46
CA TYR A 734 -16.56 18.31 -9.08
C TYR A 734 -15.51 19.41 -8.97
N VAL A 735 -14.28 19.02 -8.64
CA VAL A 735 -13.07 19.86 -8.67
C VAL A 735 -12.01 19.14 -9.50
N ASN A 736 -12.04 19.38 -10.81
CA ASN A 736 -11.27 18.61 -11.81
C ASN A 736 -10.62 19.49 -12.90
N ARG A 737 -10.48 20.79 -12.68
CA ARG A 737 -9.78 21.70 -13.60
C ARG A 737 -8.26 21.57 -13.46
N GLU A 738 -7.58 21.42 -14.60
CA GLU A 738 -6.12 21.33 -14.67
C GLU A 738 -5.44 22.71 -14.67
N ASP A 739 -6.13 23.75 -15.14
CA ASP A 739 -5.59 25.12 -15.18
C ASP A 739 -5.86 25.88 -13.89
N MET A 740 -4.87 26.63 -13.42
CA MET A 740 -4.96 27.45 -12.19
C MET A 740 -6.12 28.43 -12.19
N THR A 741 -6.31 29.16 -13.30
CA THR A 741 -7.37 30.17 -13.45
C THR A 741 -8.75 29.53 -13.42
N GLY A 742 -8.95 28.48 -14.22
CA GLY A 742 -10.21 27.72 -14.25
C GLY A 742 -10.54 27.06 -12.91
N LEU A 743 -9.52 26.57 -12.19
CA LEU A 743 -9.68 26.02 -10.84
C LEU A 743 -10.11 27.10 -9.83
N MET A 744 -9.52 28.30 -9.90
CA MET A 744 -9.89 29.42 -9.03
C MET A 744 -11.35 29.84 -9.25
N GLU A 745 -11.78 29.96 -10.50
CA GLU A 745 -13.17 30.31 -10.84
C GLU A 745 -14.16 29.23 -10.38
N GLN A 746 -13.85 27.95 -10.65
CA GLN A 746 -14.68 26.83 -10.22
C GLN A 746 -14.82 26.80 -8.69
N LEU A 747 -13.71 26.96 -7.96
CA LEU A 747 -13.74 26.93 -6.50
C LEU A 747 -14.43 28.15 -5.90
N GLU A 748 -14.32 29.32 -6.53
CA GLU A 748 -15.04 30.53 -6.12
C GLU A 748 -16.56 30.37 -6.28
N TYR A 749 -16.99 29.79 -7.40
CA TYR A 749 -18.38 29.46 -7.64
C TYR A 749 -18.92 28.49 -6.58
N LEU A 750 -18.20 27.40 -6.32
CA LEU A 750 -18.59 26.42 -5.29
C LEU A 750 -18.61 27.06 -3.89
N TYR A 751 -17.62 27.87 -3.55
CA TYR A 751 -17.54 28.53 -2.26
C TYR A 751 -18.72 29.49 -2.04
N ASN A 752 -19.13 30.25 -3.05
CA ASN A 752 -20.22 31.23 -2.94
C ASN A 752 -21.63 30.63 -3.09
N MET A 753 -21.74 29.33 -3.34
CA MET A 753 -23.03 28.64 -3.44
C MET A 753 -23.83 28.79 -2.14
N GLU A 754 -25.10 29.17 -2.23
CA GLU A 754 -25.94 29.51 -1.07
C GLU A 754 -26.10 28.33 -0.11
N SER A 755 -26.25 27.11 -0.64
CA SER A 755 -26.33 25.87 0.14
C SER A 755 -25.09 25.68 1.02
N ILE A 756 -23.90 25.85 0.46
CA ILE A 756 -22.62 25.70 1.17
C ILE A 756 -22.47 26.78 2.24
N GLN A 757 -22.71 28.05 1.88
CA GLN A 757 -22.58 29.16 2.83
C GLN A 757 -23.57 29.05 4.00
N LYS A 758 -24.79 28.61 3.73
CA LYS A 758 -25.82 28.37 4.77
C LYS A 758 -25.34 27.31 5.76
N HIS A 759 -24.95 26.13 5.27
CA HIS A 759 -24.48 25.02 6.10
C HIS A 759 -23.18 25.33 6.85
N TYR A 760 -22.26 26.07 6.22
CA TYR A 760 -21.02 26.51 6.85
C TYR A 760 -21.27 27.46 8.03
N LYS A 761 -22.20 28.42 7.87
CA LYS A 761 -22.59 29.35 8.95
C LYS A 761 -23.33 28.66 10.08
N SER A 762 -24.22 27.71 9.78
CA SER A 762 -24.96 26.92 10.79
C SER A 762 -24.13 25.80 11.42
N ARG A 763 -22.90 25.55 10.95
CA ARG A 763 -22.00 24.45 11.40
C ARG A 763 -22.64 23.08 11.25
N THR A 764 -23.45 22.91 10.21
CA THR A 764 -24.12 21.65 9.88
C THR A 764 -23.49 21.02 8.65
N VAL A 765 -23.54 19.69 8.56
CA VAL A 765 -23.15 18.95 7.36
C VAL A 765 -24.37 18.83 6.44
N ALA A 766 -24.17 18.98 5.14
CA ALA A 766 -25.22 18.79 4.15
C ALA A 766 -25.39 17.29 3.86
N GLU A 767 -26.58 16.74 4.07
CA GLU A 767 -26.82 15.30 3.91
C GLU A 767 -26.79 14.83 2.44
N ASN A 768 -27.12 15.73 1.51
CA ASN A 768 -27.29 15.45 0.08
C ASN A 768 -26.21 16.10 -0.79
N ILE A 769 -25.03 16.41 -0.25
CA ILE A 769 -23.91 16.97 -1.04
C ILE A 769 -22.64 16.15 -0.82
N GLY A 770 -22.02 15.75 -1.93
CA GLY A 770 -20.71 15.11 -1.98
C GLY A 770 -19.73 15.92 -2.83
N ILE A 771 -18.43 15.72 -2.63
CA ILE A 771 -17.40 16.37 -3.42
C ILE A 771 -16.43 15.35 -4.03
N VAL A 772 -16.11 15.52 -5.30
CA VAL A 772 -15.17 14.70 -6.06
C VAL A 772 -14.00 15.59 -6.50
N CYS A 773 -12.78 15.22 -6.12
CA CYS A 773 -11.57 16.00 -6.37
C CYS A 773 -10.57 15.19 -7.20
N ASP A 774 -10.04 15.76 -8.28
CA ASP A 774 -9.01 15.10 -9.08
C ASP A 774 -7.59 15.44 -8.61
N GLY A 775 -6.70 14.45 -8.67
CA GLY A 775 -5.30 14.55 -8.28
C GLY A 775 -4.53 15.61 -9.06
N LYS A 776 -4.89 15.87 -10.32
CA LYS A 776 -4.26 16.93 -11.12
C LYS A 776 -4.59 18.32 -10.60
N SER A 777 -5.85 18.56 -10.22
CA SER A 777 -6.27 19.80 -9.57
C SER A 777 -5.58 19.98 -8.22
N LEU A 778 -5.40 18.89 -7.46
CA LEU A 778 -4.76 18.90 -6.14
C LEU A 778 -3.30 19.39 -6.14
N VAL A 779 -2.58 19.27 -7.26
CA VAL A 779 -1.20 19.80 -7.39
C VAL A 779 -1.14 21.31 -7.10
N HIS A 780 -2.17 22.05 -7.52
CA HIS A 780 -2.27 23.50 -7.33
C HIS A 780 -2.57 23.92 -5.89
N PHE A 781 -3.19 23.04 -5.11
CA PHE A 781 -3.42 23.25 -3.69
C PHE A 781 -2.14 22.97 -2.86
N PHE A 782 -1.28 22.08 -3.35
CA PHE A 782 -0.06 21.64 -2.70
C PHE A 782 1.19 21.83 -3.60
N PRO A 783 1.56 23.09 -3.89
CA PRO A 783 2.68 23.39 -4.78
C PRO A 783 4.02 22.90 -4.20
N SER A 784 4.95 22.51 -5.09
CA SER A 784 6.31 22.11 -4.72
C SER A 784 7.06 23.21 -3.96
N LYS A 785 8.00 22.82 -3.09
CA LYS A 785 8.72 23.73 -2.18
C LYS A 785 9.51 24.84 -2.90
N SER A 786 9.83 24.65 -4.18
CA SER A 786 10.64 25.53 -5.03
C SER A 786 9.89 26.72 -5.66
N LEU A 787 8.58 26.87 -5.45
CA LEU A 787 7.76 27.93 -6.06
C LEU A 787 7.83 29.27 -5.32
N SER A 788 7.46 30.34 -6.04
CA SER A 788 7.56 31.74 -5.62
C SER A 788 6.65 32.05 -4.41
N ALA A 789 6.93 33.16 -3.71
CA ALA A 789 6.16 33.54 -2.52
C ALA A 789 4.68 33.83 -2.83
N ASP A 790 4.39 34.40 -4.01
CA ASP A 790 3.04 34.77 -4.43
C ASP A 790 2.17 33.55 -4.71
N GLU A 791 2.71 32.52 -5.36
CA GLU A 791 2.00 31.26 -5.61
C GLU A 791 1.65 30.53 -4.31
N LYS A 792 2.48 30.66 -3.27
CA LYS A 792 2.19 30.09 -1.94
C LYS A 792 1.01 30.78 -1.25
N VAL A 793 0.82 32.08 -1.48
CA VAL A 793 -0.34 32.84 -0.96
C VAL A 793 -1.62 32.38 -1.67
N VAL A 794 -1.59 32.26 -2.99
CA VAL A 794 -2.73 31.77 -3.79
C VAL A 794 -3.12 30.35 -3.36
N ALA A 795 -2.15 29.44 -3.26
CA ALA A 795 -2.40 28.06 -2.81
C ALA A 795 -2.96 27.99 -1.37
N LYS A 796 -2.56 28.91 -0.48
CA LYS A 796 -3.13 29.02 0.87
C LYS A 796 -4.61 29.39 0.84
N GLU A 797 -5.00 30.32 -0.03
CA GLU A 797 -6.40 30.74 -0.16
C GLU A 797 -7.26 29.66 -0.83
N LEU A 798 -6.74 28.98 -1.86
CA LEU A 798 -7.37 27.82 -2.48
C LEU A 798 -7.63 26.71 -1.46
N ARG A 799 -6.64 26.35 -0.65
CA ARG A 799 -6.79 25.36 0.43
C ARG A 799 -7.85 25.75 1.45
N ARG A 800 -7.92 27.03 1.81
CA ARG A 800 -8.94 27.55 2.74
C ARG A 800 -10.35 27.36 2.16
N LYS A 801 -10.56 27.74 0.90
CA LYS A 801 -11.87 27.62 0.23
C LYS A 801 -12.28 26.16 0.03
N LEU A 802 -11.35 25.30 -0.42
CA LEU A 802 -11.60 23.86 -0.57
C LEU A 802 -12.00 23.23 0.77
N LEU A 803 -11.28 23.55 1.84
CA LEU A 803 -11.59 23.01 3.16
C LEU A 803 -12.97 23.45 3.67
N VAL A 804 -13.41 24.68 3.35
CA VAL A 804 -14.77 25.14 3.67
C VAL A 804 -15.82 24.31 2.94
N VAL A 805 -15.69 24.16 1.62
CA VAL A 805 -16.60 23.36 0.81
C VAL A 805 -16.62 21.90 1.30
N ALA A 806 -15.45 21.28 1.43
CA ALA A 806 -15.32 19.88 1.84
C ALA A 806 -15.81 19.63 3.28
N SER A 807 -15.70 20.62 4.18
CA SER A 807 -16.20 20.48 5.55
C SER A 807 -17.73 20.42 5.64
N VAL A 808 -18.43 20.95 4.64
CA VAL A 808 -19.90 20.94 4.56
C VAL A 808 -20.41 19.66 3.90
N CYS A 809 -19.67 19.09 2.95
CA CYS A 809 -20.06 17.86 2.27
C CYS A 809 -20.07 16.66 3.23
N LYS A 810 -21.01 15.72 3.02
CA LYS A 810 -21.11 14.48 3.80
C LYS A 810 -19.95 13.53 3.53
N ALA A 811 -19.55 13.47 2.27
CA ALA A 811 -18.49 12.60 1.78
C ALA A 811 -17.58 13.33 0.79
N MET A 812 -16.32 12.90 0.74
CA MET A 812 -15.37 13.31 -0.29
C MET A 812 -14.75 12.07 -0.93
N VAL A 813 -14.62 12.11 -2.26
CA VAL A 813 -13.86 11.14 -3.04
C VAL A 813 -12.73 11.89 -3.76
N ALA A 814 -11.48 11.62 -3.41
CA ALA A 814 -10.32 12.12 -4.14
C ALA A 814 -9.78 11.02 -5.06
N CYS A 815 -9.64 11.34 -6.34
CA CYS A 815 -9.29 10.42 -7.40
C CYS A 815 -7.89 10.75 -7.93
N ARG A 816 -7.20 9.79 -8.54
CA ARG A 816 -5.84 9.94 -9.10
C ARG A 816 -4.84 10.59 -8.15
N VAL A 817 -5.00 10.42 -6.83
CA VAL A 817 -4.11 11.01 -5.83
C VAL A 817 -2.85 10.18 -5.64
N SER A 818 -1.72 10.84 -5.70
CA SER A 818 -0.42 10.24 -5.36
C SER A 818 -0.28 10.01 -3.85
N PRO A 819 0.60 9.10 -3.40
CA PRO A 819 0.87 8.86 -1.98
C PRO A 819 1.21 10.12 -1.17
N ALA A 820 1.94 11.06 -1.78
CA ALA A 820 2.26 12.34 -1.15
C ALA A 820 1.01 13.22 -0.98
N GLN A 821 0.16 13.29 -2.01
CA GLN A 821 -1.08 14.06 -1.96
C GLN A 821 -2.07 13.50 -0.93
N LYS A 822 -2.13 12.17 -0.73
CA LYS A 822 -2.93 11.57 0.34
C LYS A 822 -2.54 12.13 1.71
N ALA A 823 -1.24 12.18 2.00
CA ALA A 823 -0.72 12.76 3.23
C ALA A 823 -0.99 14.27 3.34
N ASP A 824 -0.87 15.01 2.22
CA ASP A 824 -1.15 16.45 2.18
C ASP A 824 -2.63 16.77 2.48
N ILE A 825 -3.57 15.95 2.01
CA ILE A 825 -5.00 16.07 2.35
C ILE A 825 -5.24 15.86 3.85
N VAL A 826 -4.62 14.82 4.43
CA VAL A 826 -4.71 14.58 5.88
C VAL A 826 -4.15 15.76 6.66
N ASN A 827 -2.99 16.27 6.26
CA ASN A 827 -2.35 17.42 6.89
C ASN A 827 -3.18 18.71 6.76
N LEU A 828 -3.84 18.90 5.62
CA LEU A 828 -4.77 20.02 5.41
C LEU A 828 -5.89 19.98 6.45
N VAL A 829 -6.57 18.84 6.63
CA VAL A 829 -7.65 18.73 7.62
C VAL A 829 -7.10 18.86 9.04
N ARG A 830 -5.96 18.25 9.33
CA ARG A 830 -5.35 18.25 10.67
C ARG A 830 -4.91 19.63 11.13
N TYR A 831 -4.23 20.39 10.28
CA TYR A 831 -3.59 21.65 10.68
C TYR A 831 -4.37 22.90 10.30
N ASN A 832 -5.18 22.86 9.24
CA ASN A 832 -5.88 24.03 8.72
C ASN A 832 -7.37 24.07 9.10
N SER A 833 -7.94 22.97 9.61
CA SER A 833 -9.31 22.99 10.11
C SER A 833 -9.44 23.82 11.37
N ARG A 834 -10.53 24.60 11.43
CA ARG A 834 -10.83 25.51 12.54
C ARG A 834 -10.94 24.77 13.89
N ASN A 835 -11.49 23.56 13.88
CA ASN A 835 -11.74 22.76 15.09
C ASN A 835 -10.59 21.81 15.44
N LYS A 836 -9.56 21.69 14.57
CA LYS A 836 -8.46 20.72 14.70
C LYS A 836 -8.96 19.31 15.06
N PRO A 837 -9.80 18.70 14.21
CA PRO A 837 -10.42 17.41 14.48
C PRO A 837 -9.37 16.30 14.62
N ILE A 838 -9.70 15.26 15.37
CA ILE A 838 -8.91 14.03 15.38
C ILE A 838 -9.20 13.26 14.08
N THR A 839 -8.12 12.83 13.45
CA THR A 839 -8.13 12.25 12.12
C THR A 839 -7.57 10.84 12.18
N LEU A 840 -8.31 9.88 11.66
CA LEU A 840 -7.87 8.51 11.45
C LEU A 840 -7.57 8.29 9.97
N ALA A 841 -6.48 7.59 9.66
CA ALA A 841 -6.20 7.12 8.31
C ALA A 841 -6.09 5.60 8.30
N ILE A 842 -6.75 4.95 7.34
CA ILE A 842 -6.75 3.50 7.15
C ILE A 842 -6.29 3.14 5.73
N GLY A 843 -5.43 2.12 5.65
CA GLY A 843 -4.86 1.63 4.40
C GLY A 843 -4.22 0.26 4.59
N ASP A 844 -3.88 -0.43 3.50
CA ASP A 844 -3.22 -1.75 3.52
C ASP A 844 -1.85 -1.74 2.81
N GLY A 845 -1.66 -0.88 1.80
CA GLY A 845 -0.46 -0.84 0.98
C GLY A 845 0.61 0.20 1.36
N ALA A 846 1.76 0.12 0.69
CA ALA A 846 2.87 1.07 0.80
C ALA A 846 2.46 2.52 0.52
N ASN A 847 1.51 2.70 -0.40
CA ASN A 847 1.01 3.99 -0.86
C ASN A 847 0.31 4.77 0.26
N ASP A 848 -0.15 4.08 1.30
CA ASP A 848 -0.92 4.65 2.39
C ASP A 848 -0.06 4.95 3.62
N VAL A 849 1.18 4.45 3.66
CA VAL A 849 2.10 4.65 4.78
C VAL A 849 2.25 6.14 5.12
N ASN A 850 2.41 7.01 4.12
CA ASN A 850 2.54 8.44 4.36
C ASN A 850 1.25 9.06 4.93
N MET A 851 0.08 8.57 4.50
CA MET A 851 -1.23 8.99 4.97
C MET A 851 -1.45 8.56 6.44
N ILE A 852 -1.19 7.27 6.73
CA ILE A 852 -1.26 6.62 8.05
C ILE A 852 -0.34 7.32 9.06
N GLN A 853 0.90 7.64 8.66
CA GLN A 853 1.86 8.33 9.52
C GLN A 853 1.48 9.81 9.77
N SER A 854 0.81 10.46 8.83
CA SER A 854 0.41 11.87 8.94
C SER A 854 -0.85 12.07 9.80
N ALA A 855 -1.71 11.07 9.90
CA ALA A 855 -2.91 11.09 10.74
C ALA A 855 -2.60 11.02 12.24
N HIS A 856 -3.56 11.41 13.08
CA HIS A 856 -3.46 11.27 14.54
C HIS A 856 -3.46 9.79 14.95
N VAL A 857 -4.32 9.00 14.31
CA VAL A 857 -4.35 7.54 14.45
C VAL A 857 -4.22 6.93 13.06
N GLY A 858 -3.33 5.95 12.92
CA GLY A 858 -3.15 5.18 11.69
C GLY A 858 -3.55 3.74 11.90
N ILE A 859 -4.41 3.20 11.05
CA ILE A 859 -4.80 1.79 11.04
C ILE A 859 -4.30 1.12 9.78
N GLY A 860 -3.64 -0.02 9.94
CA GLY A 860 -3.19 -0.88 8.86
C GLY A 860 -4.11 -2.08 8.71
N ILE A 861 -4.59 -2.36 7.51
CA ILE A 861 -5.31 -3.61 7.24
C ILE A 861 -4.29 -4.70 6.89
N CYS A 862 -4.39 -5.85 7.55
CA CYS A 862 -3.65 -7.07 7.22
C CYS A 862 -4.29 -7.71 5.97
N GLY A 863 -4.06 -7.09 4.81
CA GLY A 863 -4.60 -7.51 3.52
C GLY A 863 -3.68 -8.44 2.74
N GLN A 864 -4.06 -8.71 1.48
CA GLN A 864 -3.20 -9.40 0.53
C GLN A 864 -2.13 -8.47 -0.05
N GLU A 865 -2.33 -7.14 -0.06
CA GLU A 865 -1.33 -6.16 -0.50
C GLU A 865 -0.27 -5.83 0.58
N GLY A 866 0.04 -6.80 1.47
CA GLY A 866 1.26 -6.85 2.27
C GLY A 866 1.22 -6.19 3.64
N VAL A 867 2.40 -6.09 4.28
CA VAL A 867 2.54 -5.77 5.72
C VAL A 867 3.08 -4.37 6.01
N GLN A 868 3.29 -3.50 5.03
CA GLN A 868 3.90 -2.19 5.28
C GLN A 868 2.99 -1.19 5.96
N ALA A 869 1.73 -1.08 5.52
CA ALA A 869 0.76 -0.25 6.22
C ALA A 869 0.61 -0.73 7.66
N VAL A 870 0.47 -2.05 7.86
CA VAL A 870 0.48 -2.71 9.18
C VAL A 870 1.70 -2.34 10.00
N ASN A 871 2.90 -2.41 9.43
CA ASN A 871 4.14 -2.10 10.15
C ASN A 871 4.27 -0.62 10.53
N ALA A 872 3.74 0.27 9.68
CA ALA A 872 3.76 1.72 9.87
C ALA A 872 2.56 2.28 10.65
N SER A 873 1.56 1.44 10.95
CA SER A 873 0.33 1.80 11.65
C SER A 873 0.44 1.74 13.17
N ASP A 874 -0.50 2.39 13.83
CA ASP A 874 -0.70 2.38 15.28
C ASP A 874 -1.50 1.14 15.72
N TYR A 875 -2.48 0.74 14.92
CA TYR A 875 -3.30 -0.48 15.09
C TYR A 875 -3.33 -1.26 13.79
N ALA A 876 -3.36 -2.58 13.89
CA ALA A 876 -3.55 -3.46 12.74
C ALA A 876 -4.80 -4.30 12.91
N ILE A 877 -5.65 -4.34 11.89
CA ILE A 877 -6.89 -5.13 11.87
C ILE A 877 -6.94 -5.99 10.60
N ALA A 878 -7.67 -7.09 10.61
CA ALA A 878 -7.71 -7.99 9.46
C ALA A 878 -8.68 -7.54 8.34
N GLN A 879 -9.76 -6.84 8.69
CA GLN A 879 -10.79 -6.39 7.75
C GLN A 879 -11.36 -5.03 8.17
N PHE A 880 -11.82 -4.24 7.21
CA PHE A 880 -12.41 -2.91 7.43
C PHE A 880 -13.63 -2.94 8.36
N ARG A 881 -14.40 -4.02 8.38
CA ARG A 881 -15.62 -4.11 9.22
C ARG A 881 -15.36 -3.97 10.72
N TYR A 882 -14.14 -4.29 11.17
CA TYR A 882 -13.75 -4.17 12.57
C TYR A 882 -13.50 -2.73 13.02
N GLU A 883 -13.58 -1.74 12.12
CA GLU A 883 -13.60 -0.32 12.51
C GLU A 883 -14.82 0.06 13.36
N TYR A 884 -15.91 -0.71 13.28
CA TYR A 884 -17.13 -0.46 14.06
C TYR A 884 -17.32 -1.41 15.25
N ALA A 885 -16.71 -2.60 15.21
CA ALA A 885 -16.80 -3.60 16.28
C ALA A 885 -16.03 -3.08 17.51
#